data_AF-A0A7L0XMF9-F1
#
_entry.id   AF-A0A7L0XMF9-F1
#
_cell.length_a   1.000
_cell.length_b   1.000
_cell.length_c   1.000
_cell.angle_alpha   90.00
_cell.angle_beta   90.00
_cell.angle_gamma   90.00
#
_symmetry.space_group_name_H-M   'P 1'
#
loop_
_entity.id
_entity.type
_entity.pdbx_description
1 polymer ?
#
loop_
_entity_poly.entity_id
_entity_poly.type
_entity_poly.pdbx_seq_one_letter_code
_entity_poly.pdbx_strand_id
1 'polypeptide(L)'
;EFCHFLQILALLLCLSGMNQAELTRSRSKPYFQSGRTRTKRSWVWNQFFVLEEYMGTDPLYVGKLHSDVDKGDGSIKYILSGEGASSIFIIDENTGDIHATKRLDREEQAYYTLRAQALDRLTNKPVEPESEFVIKIQDINDNEPKFLDGPYTAGVPEMSPVGTSVVQVTATDADDPTYGNSARVVYSILQGQPYFSVEPKTGVIKTALPNMDREAKDQYLLVIQAKDMVGQNGGLSGTTSVTVTLTDVNDNPPRFPRRSYQYNVPESLPVASVVARIKAADADVGPNAEMEYKIVDGDGLGVFKISVDKDTQEGIITIQKELDFEAKTSYTLRIEAANMHIDPRFLSLGPFSDMTTVKIIVEDVDEPPVFTSRLYSMVVSEAAKVGTIIGTVAAHDPDASNSPVRYSIDRNTDLERYFNIDANSGVITTAKSLDRETNAIHNITVLAMESQNPAQVGRGYVAITILDINDNAPEFAMEYETTVCENAQPGQVIQKISAIDKDDPPNGHQFYFSLTAEAANNHNFTLQDNKDNTATVLTKRNGFRRQEQSVFYLPIFIVDSGSPSLSSTNTLTIRVCDCDADGIAQTCNAEAYILPAGLSTGALIAILACVLTLLVLVLLIVTMRRRKKEPLIFDEERDIRENIVRYDDEGGGEEDTEAFDMAALRNLNIMRDTKTRRDVTPEIQFLSRPTFKSIPDNVIFREFIWERLKEADVDPCAPPYDSLQTYAFEGNGSVAESLSSLDSISSNSDQNYDYLSDWGPRFKRLADMYGTGPDCLYS
;
A
#
# COMPACT_ATOMS: atom_id res chain seq x y z
N GLU A 1 -33.13 54.85 53.11
CA GLU A 1 -34.46 55.42 53.44
C GLU A 1 -35.09 56.17 52.25
N PHE A 2 -35.35 55.49 51.12
CA PHE A 2 -36.15 56.09 50.03
C PHE A 2 -37.26 55.15 49.49
N CYS A 3 -37.49 54.01 50.15
CA CYS A 3 -38.68 53.16 49.93
C CYS A 3 -39.80 53.37 50.98
N HIS A 4 -39.52 54.03 52.11
CA HIS A 4 -40.55 54.29 53.14
C HIS A 4 -41.39 55.55 52.89
N PHE A 5 -41.03 56.39 51.91
CA PHE A 5 -41.70 57.67 51.67
C PHE A 5 -42.86 57.59 50.64
N LEU A 6 -42.89 56.58 49.76
CA LEU A 6 -44.04 56.36 48.85
C LEU A 6 -45.18 55.53 49.45
N GLN A 7 -44.92 54.73 50.50
CA GLN A 7 -45.97 53.95 51.18
C GLN A 7 -46.84 54.76 52.15
N ILE A 8 -46.44 55.99 52.47
CA ILE A 8 -47.19 56.90 53.36
C ILE A 8 -48.08 57.88 52.55
N LEU A 9 -47.72 58.19 51.30
CA LEU A 9 -48.51 59.09 50.44
C LEU A 9 -49.79 58.43 49.88
N ALA A 10 -49.82 57.11 49.73
CA ALA A 10 -51.00 56.36 49.29
C ALA A 10 -52.06 56.15 50.39
N LEU A 11 -51.72 56.40 51.66
CA LEU A 11 -52.62 56.24 52.81
C LEU A 11 -53.35 57.54 53.21
N LEU A 12 -53.06 58.66 52.54
CA LEU A 12 -53.57 59.99 52.87
C LEU A 12 -54.59 60.56 51.87
N LEU A 13 -54.98 59.80 50.84
CA LEU A 13 -55.99 60.21 49.83
C LEU A 13 -57.32 59.42 49.89
N CYS A 14 -57.50 58.53 50.88
CA CYS A 14 -58.77 57.85 51.15
C CYS A 14 -59.55 58.41 52.36
N LEU A 15 -59.16 59.58 52.88
CA LEU A 15 -59.77 60.21 54.06
C LEU A 15 -60.17 61.68 53.83
N SER A 16 -60.98 61.92 52.80
CA SER A 16 -61.80 63.13 52.69
C SER A 16 -63.03 62.86 51.83
N GLY A 17 -64.22 62.79 52.44
CA GLY A 17 -65.46 62.52 51.68
C GLY A 17 -66.61 61.79 52.40
N MET A 18 -66.62 61.70 53.74
CA MET A 18 -67.78 61.21 54.48
C MET A 18 -68.25 62.22 55.53
N ASN A 19 -69.33 62.92 55.18
CA ASN A 19 -70.16 63.78 56.02
C ASN A 19 -71.50 63.91 55.28
N GLN A 20 -72.69 63.80 55.86
CA GLN A 20 -73.09 63.74 57.27
C GLN A 20 -74.18 62.66 57.46
N ALA A 21 -74.30 62.13 58.68
CA ALA A 21 -75.50 61.41 59.12
C ALA A 21 -75.91 61.92 60.51
N GLU A 22 -76.87 62.85 60.55
CA GLU A 22 -77.44 63.34 61.82
C GLU A 22 -78.73 62.60 62.21
N LEU A 23 -78.91 62.45 63.52
CA LEU A 23 -80.04 61.80 64.15
C LEU A 23 -81.37 62.48 63.82
N THR A 24 -82.39 61.71 63.43
CA THR A 24 -83.75 61.89 63.96
C THR A 24 -84.45 60.54 64.17
N ARG A 25 -85.08 60.38 65.34
CA ARG A 25 -85.83 59.17 65.74
C ARG A 25 -87.30 59.54 65.98
N SER A 26 -88.21 59.22 65.06
CA SER A 26 -89.66 59.24 65.37
C SER A 26 -90.56 58.48 64.38
N ARG A 27 -91.47 57.66 64.94
CA ARG A 27 -92.81 57.29 64.45
C ARG A 27 -93.03 56.57 63.09
N SER A 28 -93.13 55.24 63.20
CA SER A 28 -94.33 54.40 62.90
C SER A 28 -95.08 54.42 61.54
N LYS A 29 -95.31 53.17 61.05
CA LYS A 29 -96.44 52.65 60.21
C LYS A 29 -96.33 52.79 58.66
N PRO A 30 -97.01 51.90 57.87
CA PRO A 30 -96.26 51.02 56.95
C PRO A 30 -96.85 50.82 55.52
N TYR A 31 -96.34 49.80 54.81
CA TYR A 31 -96.92 48.96 53.73
C TYR A 31 -96.51 49.17 52.23
N PHE A 32 -96.04 48.04 51.66
CA PHE A 32 -96.15 47.50 50.27
C PHE A 32 -95.25 47.92 49.07
N GLN A 33 -94.35 46.97 48.75
CA GLN A 33 -93.98 46.36 47.45
C GLN A 33 -93.91 47.17 46.13
N SER A 34 -92.75 47.02 45.46
CA SER A 34 -92.71 46.66 44.03
C SER A 34 -91.55 45.68 43.79
N GLY A 35 -91.79 44.60 43.03
CA GLY A 35 -90.85 43.48 42.88
C GLY A 35 -89.95 43.58 41.65
N ARG A 36 -88.67 43.19 41.80
CA ARG A 36 -87.77 42.87 40.67
C ARG A 36 -87.51 41.36 40.66
N THR A 37 -87.75 40.70 39.54
CA THR A 37 -87.37 39.30 39.33
C THR A 37 -85.85 39.18 39.17
N ARG A 38 -85.28 38.12 39.76
CA ARG A 38 -83.84 37.83 39.76
C ARG A 38 -83.62 36.55 38.95
N THR A 39 -82.87 36.62 37.85
CA THR A 39 -82.48 35.41 37.11
C THR A 39 -81.56 34.54 37.96
N LYS A 40 -81.83 33.24 37.98
CA LYS A 40 -81.06 32.22 38.70
C LYS A 40 -79.66 32.15 38.08
N ARG A 41 -78.60 32.14 38.91
CA ARG A 41 -77.24 31.86 38.43
C ARG A 41 -77.07 30.36 38.36
N SER A 42 -76.68 29.84 37.21
CA SER A 42 -76.32 28.42 37.05
C SER A 42 -75.07 28.11 37.86
N TRP A 43 -75.17 27.17 38.80
CA TRP A 43 -74.01 26.50 39.37
C TRP A 43 -73.67 25.31 38.49
N VAL A 44 -72.45 25.25 37.99
CA VAL A 44 -71.99 24.17 37.11
C VAL A 44 -71.30 23.10 37.97
N TRP A 45 -72.09 22.15 38.48
CA TRP A 45 -71.58 20.85 38.92
C TRP A 45 -71.75 19.88 37.75
N ASN A 46 -70.74 19.82 36.89
CA ASN A 46 -70.76 19.05 35.65
C ASN A 46 -69.87 17.79 35.70
N GLN A 47 -69.48 17.32 36.88
CA GLN A 47 -68.60 16.15 37.04
C GLN A 47 -69.06 15.26 38.20
N PHE A 48 -69.25 13.97 37.92
CA PHE A 48 -69.29 12.89 38.91
C PHE A 48 -68.00 12.07 38.82
N PHE A 49 -67.63 11.39 39.91
CA PHE A 49 -66.46 10.54 39.99
C PHE A 49 -66.86 9.14 40.43
N VAL A 50 -66.36 8.12 39.74
CA VAL A 50 -66.70 6.72 39.97
C VAL A 50 -65.41 5.90 39.91
N LEU A 51 -65.12 5.11 40.94
CA LEU A 51 -64.00 4.17 40.90
C LEU A 51 -64.26 3.06 39.89
N GLU A 52 -63.21 2.64 39.17
CA GLU A 52 -63.28 1.48 38.30
C GLU A 52 -63.34 0.14 39.07
N GLU A 53 -63.38 -0.98 38.34
CA GLU A 53 -63.25 -2.34 38.89
C GLU A 53 -64.28 -2.73 39.98
N TYR A 54 -65.34 -1.95 40.21
CA TYR A 54 -66.33 -2.24 41.27
C TYR A 54 -67.00 -3.61 41.08
N MET A 55 -66.70 -4.54 42.00
CA MET A 55 -67.10 -5.96 41.90
C MET A 55 -68.47 -6.30 42.52
N GLY A 56 -69.28 -5.32 42.91
CA GLY A 56 -70.58 -5.57 43.55
C GLY A 56 -71.63 -6.18 42.59
N THR A 57 -72.59 -6.93 43.14
CA THR A 57 -73.77 -7.39 42.39
C THR A 57 -74.84 -6.31 42.24
N ASP A 58 -74.80 -5.31 43.12
CA ASP A 58 -75.76 -4.21 43.14
C ASP A 58 -75.23 -3.05 42.26
N PRO A 59 -76.11 -2.33 41.54
CA PRO A 59 -75.69 -1.19 40.72
C PRO A 59 -74.95 -0.13 41.54
N LEU A 60 -73.78 0.30 41.06
CA LEU A 60 -72.94 1.26 41.77
C LEU A 60 -73.55 2.66 41.69
N TYR A 61 -73.96 3.22 42.83
CA TYR A 61 -74.50 4.58 42.90
C TYR A 61 -73.42 5.63 42.53
N VAL A 62 -73.70 6.40 41.48
CA VAL A 62 -72.81 7.44 40.93
C VAL A 62 -73.11 8.82 41.53
N GLY A 63 -74.38 9.10 41.77
CA GLY A 63 -74.84 10.42 42.19
C GLY A 63 -76.34 10.59 41.96
N LYS A 64 -76.85 11.79 42.24
CA LYS A 64 -78.27 12.13 42.09
C LYS A 64 -78.43 13.46 41.40
N LEU A 65 -79.39 13.53 40.48
CA LEU A 65 -79.87 14.76 39.89
C LEU A 65 -81.28 15.06 40.41
N HIS A 66 -81.57 16.34 40.65
CA HIS A 66 -82.83 16.79 41.22
C HIS A 66 -83.15 18.21 40.75
N SER A 67 -84.39 18.46 40.35
CA SER A 67 -84.89 19.80 40.02
C SER A 67 -85.60 20.38 41.23
N ASP A 68 -85.43 21.67 41.54
CA ASP A 68 -86.19 22.35 42.60
C ASP A 68 -87.66 22.63 42.23
N VAL A 69 -88.09 22.25 41.03
CA VAL A 69 -89.50 22.14 40.66
C VAL A 69 -90.14 20.86 41.22
N ASP A 70 -89.34 19.82 41.48
CA ASP A 70 -89.79 18.53 42.00
C ASP A 70 -90.09 18.62 43.50
N LYS A 71 -91.36 18.38 43.86
CA LYS A 71 -91.84 18.42 45.24
C LYS A 71 -91.84 17.05 45.91
N GLY A 72 -91.33 16.02 45.24
CA GLY A 72 -91.41 14.62 45.70
C GLY A 72 -92.82 14.03 45.61
N ASP A 73 -93.71 14.63 44.81
CA ASP A 73 -95.07 14.16 44.55
C ASP A 73 -95.18 13.22 43.34
N GLY A 74 -94.06 12.92 42.68
CA GLY A 74 -94.00 12.05 41.50
C GLY A 74 -94.53 12.68 40.21
N SER A 75 -94.70 14.01 40.20
CA SER A 75 -95.10 14.79 39.01
C SER A 75 -93.98 14.97 37.98
N ILE A 76 -92.72 14.80 38.38
CA ILE A 76 -91.54 14.96 37.52
C ILE A 76 -90.91 13.60 37.24
N LYS A 77 -90.42 13.44 36.01
CA LYS A 77 -89.66 12.28 35.52
C LYS A 77 -88.27 12.72 35.09
N TYR A 78 -87.24 12.03 35.57
CA TYR A 78 -85.86 12.23 35.13
C TYR A 78 -85.54 11.26 33.98
N ILE A 79 -84.83 11.75 32.96
CA ILE A 79 -84.28 10.92 31.87
C ILE A 79 -82.79 11.23 31.68
N LEU A 80 -82.06 10.22 31.18
CA LEU A 80 -80.63 10.25 30.91
C LEU A 80 -80.37 9.86 29.45
N SER A 81 -79.47 10.59 28.79
CA SER A 81 -79.05 10.37 27.41
C SER A 81 -77.54 10.66 27.25
N GLY A 82 -76.94 10.29 26.13
CA GLY A 82 -75.49 10.42 25.90
C GLY A 82 -74.74 9.09 25.98
N GLU A 83 -73.43 9.16 26.23
CA GLU A 83 -72.50 8.04 26.17
C GLU A 83 -72.75 7.02 27.29
N GLY A 84 -73.03 5.77 26.95
CA GLY A 84 -73.34 4.73 27.95
C GLY A 84 -74.71 4.86 28.62
N ALA A 85 -75.55 5.84 28.26
CA ALA A 85 -76.89 5.97 28.82
C ALA A 85 -77.75 4.71 28.51
N SER A 86 -78.51 4.26 29.51
CA SER A 86 -79.34 3.03 29.50
C SER A 86 -78.58 1.70 29.29
N SER A 87 -77.27 1.71 29.03
CA SER A 87 -76.47 0.50 28.76
C SER A 87 -75.33 0.27 29.76
N ILE A 88 -74.79 1.35 30.33
CA ILE A 88 -73.77 1.38 31.38
C ILE A 88 -74.33 2.18 32.58
N PHE A 89 -74.95 3.33 32.32
CA PHE A 89 -75.53 4.20 33.34
C PHE A 89 -77.06 4.25 33.22
N ILE A 90 -77.75 4.02 34.33
CA ILE A 90 -79.21 4.14 34.45
C ILE A 90 -79.56 5.26 35.44
N ILE A 91 -80.69 5.93 35.23
CA ILE A 91 -81.26 6.89 36.19
C ILE A 91 -82.61 6.37 36.67
N ASP A 92 -82.89 6.44 37.97
CA ASP A 92 -84.25 6.20 38.47
C ASP A 92 -85.15 7.36 38.03
N GLU A 93 -86.20 7.03 37.30
CA GLU A 93 -87.12 8.02 36.71
C GLU A 93 -87.83 8.89 37.75
N ASN A 94 -88.02 8.41 38.98
CA ASN A 94 -88.78 9.09 40.03
C ASN A 94 -87.86 9.77 41.06
N THR A 95 -86.70 9.17 41.37
CA THR A 95 -85.80 9.73 42.38
C THR A 95 -84.65 10.56 41.80
N GLY A 96 -84.28 10.34 40.53
CA GLY A 96 -83.13 10.96 39.89
C GLY A 96 -81.77 10.38 40.29
N ASP A 97 -81.75 9.22 40.96
CA ASP A 97 -80.52 8.52 41.37
C ASP A 97 -79.88 7.78 40.18
N ILE A 98 -78.61 8.09 39.89
CA ILE A 98 -77.84 7.50 38.78
C ILE A 98 -77.01 6.34 39.32
N HIS A 99 -77.05 5.21 38.62
CA HIS A 99 -76.28 4.02 38.94
C HIS A 99 -75.54 3.46 37.72
N ALA A 100 -74.32 2.95 37.91
CA ALA A 100 -73.60 2.16 36.92
C ALA A 100 -73.99 0.67 37.07
N THR A 101 -74.34 0.01 35.98
CA THR A 101 -74.82 -1.39 35.94
C THR A 101 -73.80 -2.37 35.40
N LYS A 102 -72.67 -1.87 34.91
CA LYS A 102 -71.53 -2.65 34.43
C LYS A 102 -70.28 -2.25 35.18
N ARG A 103 -69.26 -3.11 35.13
CA ARG A 103 -67.89 -2.72 35.47
C ARG A 103 -67.43 -1.61 34.54
N LEU A 104 -66.60 -0.75 35.08
CA LEU A 104 -65.95 0.36 34.41
C LEU A 104 -64.44 0.08 34.47
N ASP A 105 -63.74 0.49 33.43
CA ASP A 105 -62.32 0.30 33.17
C ASP A 105 -61.85 1.62 32.54
N ARG A 106 -60.86 2.27 33.14
CA ARG A 106 -60.40 3.62 32.79
C ARG A 106 -59.48 3.56 31.57
N GLU A 107 -58.70 2.49 31.43
CA GLU A 107 -57.82 2.19 30.30
C GLU A 107 -58.64 1.95 29.02
N GLU A 108 -59.84 1.36 29.13
CA GLU A 108 -60.84 1.30 28.07
C GLU A 108 -61.48 2.68 27.82
N GLN A 109 -62.01 3.36 28.85
CA GLN A 109 -62.70 4.65 28.69
C GLN A 109 -62.69 5.52 29.97
N ALA A 110 -61.71 6.42 30.08
CA ALA A 110 -61.50 7.29 31.26
C ALA A 110 -62.64 8.27 31.61
N TYR A 111 -63.55 8.60 30.68
CA TYR A 111 -64.71 9.46 30.97
C TYR A 111 -65.88 9.25 30.00
N TYR A 112 -67.09 9.55 30.48
CA TYR A 112 -68.34 9.47 29.72
C TYR A 112 -69.10 10.80 29.78
N THR A 113 -69.56 11.30 28.63
CA THR A 113 -70.34 12.53 28.52
C THR A 113 -71.84 12.22 28.45
N LEU A 114 -72.58 12.69 29.45
CA LEU A 114 -73.99 12.41 29.65
C LEU A 114 -74.82 13.68 29.76
N ARG A 115 -76.10 13.56 29.43
CA ARG A 115 -77.08 14.64 29.45
C ARG A 115 -78.34 14.19 30.15
N ALA A 116 -78.74 14.95 31.16
CA ALA A 116 -79.97 14.70 31.88
C ALA A 116 -81.01 15.80 31.63
N GLN A 117 -82.27 15.38 31.64
CA GLN A 117 -83.40 16.29 31.49
C GLN A 117 -84.52 15.88 32.45
N ALA A 118 -85.11 16.88 33.11
CA ALA A 118 -86.30 16.72 33.93
C ALA A 118 -87.55 17.06 33.08
N LEU A 119 -88.52 16.16 33.05
CA LEU A 119 -89.76 16.25 32.29
C LEU A 119 -90.97 16.25 33.23
N ASP A 120 -91.99 17.06 32.93
CA ASP A 120 -93.31 16.92 33.55
C ASP A 120 -93.97 15.61 33.07
N ARG A 121 -94.40 14.76 34.01
CA ARG A 121 -94.85 13.38 33.73
C ARG A 121 -96.20 13.29 33.01
N LEU A 122 -97.02 14.34 33.07
CA LEU A 122 -98.33 14.41 32.41
C LEU A 122 -98.24 14.95 30.98
N THR A 123 -97.29 15.86 30.74
CA THR A 123 -97.16 16.60 29.47
C THR A 123 -95.92 16.21 28.66
N ASN A 124 -94.98 15.46 29.25
CA ASN A 124 -93.64 15.14 28.71
C ASN A 124 -92.87 16.37 28.21
N LYS A 125 -93.10 17.54 28.81
CA LYS A 125 -92.38 18.77 28.48
C LYS A 125 -91.20 18.99 29.44
N PRO A 126 -90.04 19.46 28.95
CA PRO A 126 -88.93 19.86 29.82
C PRO A 126 -89.37 20.94 30.81
N VAL A 127 -89.16 20.67 32.10
CA VAL A 127 -89.36 21.66 33.18
C VAL A 127 -88.08 22.48 33.45
N GLU A 128 -86.93 21.93 33.06
CA GLU A 128 -85.60 22.52 33.17
C GLU A 128 -84.86 22.35 31.82
N PRO A 129 -83.85 23.18 31.51
CA PRO A 129 -82.97 22.94 30.37
C PRO A 129 -82.20 21.62 30.53
N GLU A 130 -81.76 21.05 29.41
CA GLU A 130 -80.88 19.88 29.42
C GLU A 130 -79.54 20.23 30.10
N SER A 131 -79.08 19.37 31.01
CA SER A 131 -77.84 19.55 31.76
C SER A 131 -76.81 18.50 31.34
N GLU A 132 -75.73 18.95 30.73
CA GLU A 132 -74.58 18.13 30.34
C GLU A 132 -73.59 18.01 31.51
N PHE A 133 -73.14 16.78 31.77
CA PHE A 133 -72.18 16.44 32.81
C PHE A 133 -71.31 15.26 32.36
N VAL A 134 -70.12 15.15 32.96
CA VAL A 134 -69.15 14.09 32.69
C VAL A 134 -69.07 13.16 33.89
N ILE A 135 -69.13 11.85 33.66
CA ILE A 135 -68.69 10.87 34.65
C ILE A 135 -67.22 10.60 34.37
N LYS A 136 -66.35 10.95 35.32
CA LYS A 136 -64.92 10.62 35.27
C LYS A 136 -64.68 9.32 36.02
N ILE A 137 -63.95 8.41 35.39
CA ILE A 137 -63.51 7.19 36.05
C ILE A 137 -62.26 7.52 36.88
N GLN A 138 -62.26 7.05 38.12
CA GLN A 138 -61.13 7.18 39.04
C GLN A 138 -60.28 5.92 38.98
N ASP A 139 -59.02 6.17 38.69
CA ASP A 139 -57.92 5.22 38.54
C ASP A 139 -57.67 4.36 39.79
N ILE A 140 -57.45 3.08 39.57
CA ILE A 140 -56.96 2.05 40.50
C ILE A 140 -55.71 1.43 39.88
N ASN A 141 -54.68 1.21 40.69
CA ASN A 141 -53.41 0.67 40.20
C ASN A 141 -53.51 -0.84 39.93
N ASP A 142 -54.06 -1.25 38.79
CA ASP A 142 -54.26 -2.65 38.41
C ASP A 142 -53.33 -3.13 37.26
N ASN A 143 -52.66 -2.21 36.54
CA ASN A 143 -51.64 -2.56 35.56
C ASN A 143 -50.23 -2.52 36.16
N GLU A 144 -49.40 -3.49 35.77
CA GLU A 144 -47.97 -3.46 36.09
C GLU A 144 -47.14 -2.75 35.01
N PRO A 145 -46.03 -2.08 35.39
CA PRO A 145 -45.08 -1.49 34.44
C PRO A 145 -44.51 -2.51 33.46
N LYS A 146 -44.55 -2.21 32.15
CA LYS A 146 -44.06 -3.12 31.09
C LYS A 146 -42.90 -2.49 30.30
N PHE A 147 -41.83 -3.26 30.10
CA PHE A 147 -40.69 -2.88 29.25
C PHE A 147 -40.93 -3.38 27.83
N LEU A 148 -41.34 -2.49 26.92
CA LEU A 148 -41.69 -2.86 25.54
C LEU A 148 -40.46 -3.10 24.64
N ASP A 149 -39.36 -2.37 24.88
CA ASP A 149 -38.13 -2.46 24.06
C ASP A 149 -37.11 -3.48 24.62
N GLY A 150 -37.49 -4.30 25.61
CA GLY A 150 -36.63 -5.30 26.22
C GLY A 150 -36.72 -6.69 25.56
N PRO A 151 -35.71 -7.57 25.73
CA PRO A 151 -34.49 -7.39 26.52
C PRO A 151 -33.46 -6.51 25.80
N TYR A 152 -32.65 -5.78 26.58
CA TYR A 152 -31.71 -4.80 26.05
C TYR A 152 -30.28 -5.37 25.95
N THR A 153 -29.50 -4.88 24.98
CA THR A 153 -28.05 -5.12 24.88
C THR A 153 -27.32 -3.78 24.81
N ALA A 154 -26.13 -3.70 25.42
CA ALA A 154 -25.34 -2.47 25.43
C ALA A 154 -23.83 -2.76 25.51
N GLY A 155 -23.04 -1.94 24.83
CA GLY A 155 -21.58 -1.92 24.95
C GLY A 155 -21.10 -0.80 25.87
N VAL A 156 -20.08 -1.05 26.69
CA VAL A 156 -19.37 0.01 27.42
C VAL A 156 -17.86 -0.32 27.44
N PRO A 157 -16.96 0.65 27.23
CA PRO A 157 -15.53 0.42 27.40
C PRO A 157 -15.21 -0.04 28.81
N GLU A 158 -14.31 -1.00 28.93
CA GLU A 158 -13.74 -1.33 30.22
C GLU A 158 -12.93 -0.18 30.83
N MET A 159 -12.64 -0.30 32.12
CA MET A 159 -12.07 0.76 32.95
C MET A 159 -12.78 2.12 32.85
N SER A 160 -14.04 2.14 32.39
CA SER A 160 -14.83 3.36 32.23
C SER A 160 -14.98 4.09 33.57
N PRO A 161 -14.79 5.42 33.60
CA PRO A 161 -14.93 6.19 34.82
C PRO A 161 -16.35 6.05 35.40
N VAL A 162 -16.46 6.19 36.72
CA VAL A 162 -17.74 6.09 37.43
C VAL A 162 -18.71 7.17 36.94
N GLY A 163 -19.95 6.76 36.61
CA GLY A 163 -20.99 7.63 36.08
C GLY A 163 -21.15 7.62 34.56
N THR A 164 -20.29 6.88 33.82
CA THR A 164 -20.45 6.68 32.38
C THR A 164 -21.80 6.06 32.05
N SER A 165 -22.55 6.69 31.16
CA SER A 165 -23.87 6.21 30.71
C SER A 165 -23.72 5.01 29.79
N VAL A 166 -24.44 3.92 30.07
CA VAL A 166 -24.37 2.65 29.33
C VAL A 166 -25.56 2.52 28.38
N VAL A 167 -26.77 2.56 28.93
CA VAL A 167 -28.03 2.47 28.18
C VAL A 167 -29.16 3.05 29.02
N GLN A 168 -30.22 3.53 28.37
CA GLN A 168 -31.46 3.93 29.03
C GLN A 168 -32.53 2.86 28.78
N VAL A 169 -33.13 2.33 29.84
CA VAL A 169 -34.30 1.45 29.75
C VAL A 169 -35.58 2.20 30.07
N THR A 170 -36.67 1.86 29.40
CA THR A 170 -37.96 2.52 29.56
C THR A 170 -39.04 1.47 29.83
N ALA A 171 -39.78 1.67 30.93
CA ALA A 171 -41.02 0.98 31.21
C ALA A 171 -42.19 1.94 31.00
N THR A 172 -43.27 1.42 30.41
CA THR A 172 -44.55 2.10 30.26
C THR A 172 -45.57 1.45 31.16
N ASP A 173 -46.37 2.28 31.82
CA ASP A 173 -47.48 1.88 32.66
C ASP A 173 -48.77 2.44 32.04
N ALA A 174 -49.89 1.74 32.21
CA ALA A 174 -51.17 2.08 31.57
C ALA A 174 -52.00 3.06 32.42
N ASP A 175 -51.82 3.02 33.73
CA ASP A 175 -52.63 3.74 34.73
C ASP A 175 -52.45 5.28 34.63
N ASP A 176 -53.15 6.05 35.46
CA ASP A 176 -53.06 7.52 35.48
C ASP A 176 -51.79 8.01 36.21
N PRO A 177 -50.89 8.77 35.56
CA PRO A 177 -49.69 9.30 36.21
C PRO A 177 -49.96 10.50 37.13
N THR A 178 -51.21 10.96 37.23
CA THR A 178 -51.64 12.12 38.04
C THR A 178 -52.47 11.72 39.26
N TYR A 179 -53.28 10.66 39.16
CA TYR A 179 -54.05 10.11 40.27
C TYR A 179 -53.22 9.03 40.99
N GLY A 180 -53.24 8.98 42.32
CA GLY A 180 -52.50 7.98 43.13
C GLY A 180 -50.95 8.04 43.07
N ASN A 181 -50.37 8.61 42.00
CA ASN A 181 -49.06 8.26 41.44
C ASN A 181 -49.00 6.83 40.85
N SER A 182 -50.12 6.24 40.40
CA SER A 182 -50.20 4.84 39.94
C SER A 182 -49.13 4.57 38.86
N ALA A 183 -49.27 5.13 37.66
CA ALA A 183 -48.29 4.99 36.57
C ALA A 183 -46.92 5.69 36.76
N ARG A 184 -46.55 6.11 37.98
CA ARG A 184 -45.24 6.73 38.26
C ARG A 184 -44.20 5.68 38.64
N VAL A 185 -43.56 5.13 37.61
CA VAL A 185 -42.50 4.14 37.74
C VAL A 185 -41.23 4.69 38.38
N VAL A 186 -40.59 3.86 39.20
CA VAL A 186 -39.25 4.05 39.75
C VAL A 186 -38.40 2.83 39.39
N TYR A 187 -37.23 3.09 38.80
CA TYR A 187 -36.30 2.05 38.37
C TYR A 187 -35.37 1.62 39.51
N SER A 188 -35.16 0.32 39.66
CA SER A 188 -34.22 -0.28 40.60
C SER A 188 -33.46 -1.44 39.93
N ILE A 189 -32.31 -1.82 40.50
CA ILE A 189 -31.47 -2.91 39.99
C ILE A 189 -31.54 -4.09 40.97
N LEU A 190 -32.03 -5.24 40.50
CA LEU A 190 -32.14 -6.48 41.27
C LEU A 190 -30.88 -7.33 41.17
N GLN A 191 -30.21 -7.29 40.01
CA GLN A 191 -28.96 -8.00 39.73
C GLN A 191 -28.04 -7.11 38.90
N GLY A 192 -26.74 -7.09 39.22
CA GLY A 192 -25.73 -6.28 38.53
C GLY A 192 -24.94 -5.32 39.43
N GLN A 193 -25.37 -5.12 40.68
CA GLN A 193 -24.53 -4.49 41.71
C GLN A 193 -23.32 -5.39 42.05
N PRO A 194 -22.18 -4.82 42.47
CA PRO A 194 -21.92 -3.38 42.69
C PRO A 194 -21.46 -2.61 41.44
N TYR A 195 -21.30 -3.27 40.28
CA TYR A 195 -20.66 -2.70 39.09
C TYR A 195 -21.50 -1.62 38.37
N PHE A 196 -22.83 -1.72 38.43
CA PHE A 196 -23.74 -0.79 37.78
C PHE A 196 -24.74 -0.18 38.77
N SER A 197 -25.20 1.02 38.41
CA SER A 197 -26.28 1.75 39.07
C SER A 197 -27.34 2.13 38.02
N VAL A 198 -28.59 2.29 38.44
CA VAL A 198 -29.67 2.81 37.58
C VAL A 198 -30.21 4.09 38.20
N GLU A 199 -30.41 5.11 37.38
CA GLU A 199 -30.99 6.38 37.82
C GLU A 199 -32.51 6.23 38.01
N PRO A 200 -33.04 6.34 39.25
CA PRO A 200 -34.38 5.81 39.56
C PRO A 200 -35.55 6.49 38.85
N LYS A 201 -35.35 7.67 38.25
CA LYS A 201 -36.39 8.43 37.53
C LYS A 201 -36.29 8.36 36.01
N THR A 202 -35.10 8.11 35.47
CA THR A 202 -34.83 8.20 34.03
C THR A 202 -34.59 6.83 33.39
N GLY A 203 -34.29 5.80 34.19
CA GLY A 203 -33.94 4.47 33.68
C GLY A 203 -32.53 4.41 33.07
N VAL A 204 -31.72 5.47 33.21
CA VAL A 204 -30.34 5.49 32.69
C VAL A 204 -29.44 4.65 33.58
N ILE A 205 -28.87 3.59 33.02
CA ILE A 205 -27.88 2.72 33.65
C ILE A 205 -26.49 3.37 33.50
N LYS A 206 -25.74 3.45 34.61
CA LYS A 206 -24.42 4.08 34.69
C LYS A 206 -23.43 3.16 35.41
N THR A 207 -22.16 3.20 35.00
CA THR A 207 -21.06 2.53 35.70
C THR A 207 -20.96 3.04 37.15
N ALA A 208 -20.82 2.13 38.10
CA ALA A 208 -20.72 2.43 39.53
C ALA A 208 -19.33 2.10 40.11
N LEU A 209 -18.56 1.24 39.45
CA LEU A 209 -17.16 0.93 39.78
C LEU A 209 -16.27 1.06 38.53
N PRO A 210 -15.02 1.55 38.68
CA PRO A 210 -14.11 1.75 37.57
C PRO A 210 -13.22 0.52 37.28
N ASN A 211 -13.23 -0.51 38.12
CA ASN A 211 -12.38 -1.71 37.98
C ASN A 211 -13.10 -2.85 37.23
N MET A 212 -13.83 -2.48 36.17
CA MET A 212 -14.38 -3.42 35.21
C MET A 212 -13.32 -3.71 34.16
N ASP A 213 -13.07 -4.98 33.91
CA ASP A 213 -11.92 -5.57 33.22
C ASP A 213 -12.47 -6.76 32.42
N ARG A 214 -12.23 -6.77 31.11
CA ARG A 214 -12.83 -7.66 30.13
C ARG A 214 -12.09 -9.00 30.06
N GLU A 215 -10.78 -8.99 30.29
CA GLU A 215 -9.90 -10.17 30.40
C GLU A 215 -10.32 -11.04 31.59
N ALA A 216 -10.78 -10.42 32.68
CA ALA A 216 -11.39 -11.08 33.82
C ALA A 216 -12.86 -11.44 33.58
N LYS A 217 -13.66 -10.54 32.97
CA LYS A 217 -15.08 -10.78 32.68
C LYS A 217 -15.65 -9.86 31.59
N ASP A 218 -15.89 -10.41 30.41
CA ASP A 218 -16.43 -9.72 29.23
C ASP A 218 -17.92 -9.33 29.33
N GLN A 219 -18.75 -10.06 30.06
CA GLN A 219 -20.22 -9.88 30.03
C GLN A 219 -20.90 -9.82 31.40
N TYR A 220 -21.78 -8.83 31.56
CA TYR A 220 -22.56 -8.60 32.77
C TYR A 220 -24.07 -8.62 32.46
N LEU A 221 -24.78 -9.60 33.02
CA LEU A 221 -26.23 -9.64 33.02
C LEU A 221 -26.79 -8.79 34.17
N LEU A 222 -27.57 -7.77 33.83
CA LEU A 222 -28.32 -6.95 34.76
C LEU A 222 -29.80 -7.34 34.71
N VAL A 223 -30.47 -7.26 35.86
CA VAL A 223 -31.94 -7.36 35.95
C VAL A 223 -32.45 -6.06 36.54
N ILE A 224 -33.18 -5.30 35.73
CA ILE A 224 -33.79 -4.02 36.11
C ILE A 224 -35.25 -4.26 36.42
N GLN A 225 -35.73 -3.65 37.51
CA GLN A 225 -37.13 -3.60 37.89
C GLN A 225 -37.65 -2.19 37.67
N ALA A 226 -38.83 -2.06 37.09
CA ALA A 226 -39.64 -0.85 37.18
C ALA A 226 -40.78 -1.14 38.15
N LYS A 227 -40.94 -0.30 39.16
CA LYS A 227 -42.00 -0.42 40.16
C LYS A 227 -42.84 0.84 40.19
N ASP A 228 -44.15 0.69 40.09
CA ASP A 228 -45.14 1.78 40.07
C ASP A 228 -45.28 2.46 41.45
N MET A 229 -46.27 3.34 41.65
CA MET A 229 -46.55 4.03 42.93
C MET A 229 -45.33 4.74 43.56
N VAL A 230 -44.39 5.22 42.74
CA VAL A 230 -43.09 5.77 43.21
C VAL A 230 -42.29 4.76 44.07
N GLY A 231 -42.44 3.46 43.80
CA GLY A 231 -41.75 2.36 44.48
C GLY A 231 -42.34 1.94 45.83
N GLN A 232 -43.48 2.49 46.27
CA GLN A 232 -44.05 2.29 47.60
C GLN A 232 -44.54 0.84 47.88
N ASN A 233 -44.75 0.50 49.15
CA ASN A 233 -45.30 -0.80 49.54
C ASN A 233 -46.79 -0.88 49.15
N GLY A 234 -47.09 -1.72 48.15
CA GLY A 234 -48.42 -1.81 47.53
C GLY A 234 -48.34 -1.83 46.01
N GLY A 235 -47.28 -1.24 45.45
CA GLY A 235 -47.10 -1.14 44.00
C GLY A 235 -46.64 -2.41 43.28
N LEU A 236 -47.09 -2.60 42.03
CA LEU A 236 -46.75 -3.68 41.11
C LEU A 236 -45.40 -3.41 40.43
N SER A 237 -44.82 -4.44 39.81
CA SER A 237 -43.48 -4.31 39.21
C SER A 237 -43.20 -5.25 38.05
N GLY A 238 -42.87 -4.67 36.89
CA GLY A 238 -42.24 -5.40 35.81
C GLY A 238 -40.72 -5.51 35.96
N THR A 239 -40.13 -6.46 35.25
CA THR A 239 -38.67 -6.64 35.18
C THR A 239 -38.21 -6.85 33.74
N THR A 240 -36.96 -6.49 33.45
CA THR A 240 -36.31 -6.75 32.17
C THR A 240 -34.83 -7.07 32.37
N SER A 241 -34.24 -7.79 31.42
CA SER A 241 -32.81 -8.08 31.40
C SER A 241 -32.06 -7.10 30.49
N VAL A 242 -30.85 -6.75 30.92
CA VAL A 242 -29.89 -5.97 30.13
C VAL A 242 -28.57 -6.72 30.10
N THR A 243 -28.11 -7.13 28.93
CA THR A 243 -26.78 -7.73 28.76
C THR A 243 -25.80 -6.64 28.38
N VAL A 244 -24.88 -6.32 29.29
CA VAL A 244 -23.80 -5.37 29.04
C VAL A 244 -22.53 -6.13 28.67
N THR A 245 -22.02 -5.88 27.46
CA THR A 245 -20.74 -6.38 26.97
C THR A 245 -19.66 -5.32 27.19
N LEU A 246 -18.54 -5.67 27.81
CA LEU A 246 -17.37 -4.80 27.84
C LEU A 246 -16.74 -4.74 26.45
N THR A 247 -16.45 -3.54 25.97
CA THR A 247 -15.68 -3.34 24.75
C THR A 247 -14.21 -3.14 25.13
N ASP A 248 -13.38 -3.92 24.46
CA ASP A 248 -11.93 -4.02 24.61
C ASP A 248 -11.20 -2.67 24.52
N VAL A 249 -10.24 -2.45 25.42
CA VAL A 249 -9.36 -1.28 25.45
C VAL A 249 -7.92 -1.75 25.57
N ASN A 250 -6.98 -1.13 24.84
CA ASN A 250 -5.57 -1.50 24.97
C ASN A 250 -4.98 -1.07 26.33
N ASP A 251 -5.01 -1.97 27.30
CA ASP A 251 -4.33 -1.85 28.59
C ASP A 251 -3.28 -2.95 28.82
N ASN A 252 -3.30 -4.06 28.07
CA ASN A 252 -2.30 -5.12 28.16
C ASN A 252 -1.20 -4.99 27.08
N PRO A 253 0.07 -4.88 27.47
CA PRO A 253 1.18 -4.92 26.53
C PRO A 253 1.47 -6.36 26.05
N PRO A 254 1.92 -6.57 24.80
CA PRO A 254 2.30 -7.88 24.29
C PRO A 254 3.48 -8.41 25.10
N ARG A 255 3.43 -9.69 25.52
CA ARG A 255 4.47 -10.33 26.33
C ARG A 255 5.07 -11.53 25.64
N PHE A 256 6.39 -11.59 25.57
CA PHE A 256 7.08 -12.78 25.08
C PHE A 256 7.05 -13.90 26.13
N PRO A 257 6.56 -15.12 25.81
CA PRO A 257 6.59 -16.25 26.73
C PRO A 257 8.01 -16.66 27.19
N ARG A 258 9.05 -16.20 26.49
CA ARG A 258 10.47 -16.45 26.82
C ARG A 258 11.30 -15.18 26.64
N ARG A 259 12.23 -14.94 27.56
CA ARG A 259 13.21 -13.83 27.50
C ARG A 259 14.30 -14.03 26.45
N SER A 260 14.52 -15.27 26.05
CA SER A 260 15.46 -15.65 25.01
C SER A 260 14.96 -16.85 24.21
N TYR A 261 15.20 -16.82 22.91
CA TYR A 261 15.00 -17.93 21.99
C TYR A 261 16.35 -18.30 21.34
N GLN A 262 16.51 -19.56 20.99
CA GLN A 262 17.68 -20.04 20.24
C GLN A 262 17.19 -20.85 19.05
N TYR A 263 17.73 -20.55 17.87
CA TYR A 263 17.51 -21.29 16.63
C TYR A 263 18.85 -21.63 16.01
N ASN A 264 18.93 -22.79 15.39
CA ASN A 264 20.07 -23.20 14.58
C ASN A 264 19.66 -23.11 13.10
N VAL A 265 20.53 -22.61 12.24
CA VAL A 265 20.33 -22.57 10.78
C VAL A 265 21.61 -22.93 10.06
N PRO A 266 21.56 -23.75 8.99
CA PRO A 266 22.72 -23.99 8.14
C PRO A 266 23.11 -22.71 7.40
N GLU A 267 24.39 -22.50 7.13
CA GLU A 267 24.84 -21.32 6.38
C GLU A 267 24.36 -21.30 4.92
N SER A 268 24.26 -22.49 4.32
CA SER A 268 23.72 -22.75 2.98
C SER A 268 22.22 -22.43 2.83
N LEU A 269 21.56 -21.88 3.86
CA LEU A 269 20.17 -21.45 3.82
C LEU A 269 19.99 -20.20 2.93
N PRO A 270 19.27 -20.28 1.79
CA PRO A 270 19.27 -19.21 0.80
C PRO A 270 18.57 -17.94 1.31
N VAL A 271 18.95 -16.79 0.74
CA VAL A 271 18.36 -15.48 1.01
C VAL A 271 16.84 -15.51 0.84
N ALA A 272 16.14 -14.73 1.67
CA ALA A 272 14.68 -14.70 1.87
C ALA A 272 14.06 -15.93 2.56
N SER A 273 14.83 -16.95 2.93
CA SER A 273 14.36 -18.06 3.76
C SER A 273 13.93 -17.60 5.16
N VAL A 274 12.96 -18.30 5.75
CA VAL A 274 12.53 -18.11 7.15
C VAL A 274 13.51 -18.82 8.09
N VAL A 275 14.10 -18.05 8.99
CA VAL A 275 15.03 -18.51 10.04
C VAL A 275 14.25 -18.99 11.25
N ALA A 276 13.28 -18.18 11.68
CA ALA A 276 12.60 -18.34 12.94
C ALA A 276 11.23 -17.67 12.92
N ARG A 277 10.34 -18.18 13.76
CA ARG A 277 9.03 -17.61 14.07
C ARG A 277 8.95 -17.41 15.57
N ILE A 278 8.65 -16.18 15.98
CA ILE A 278 8.46 -15.80 17.38
C ILE A 278 7.09 -15.16 17.55
N LYS A 279 6.47 -15.35 18.70
CA LYS A 279 5.18 -14.78 19.02
C LYS A 279 5.19 -14.20 20.44
N ALA A 280 4.87 -12.92 20.56
CA ALA A 280 4.40 -12.37 21.82
C ALA A 280 2.90 -12.67 21.97
N ALA A 281 2.46 -12.87 23.20
CA ALA A 281 1.06 -13.07 23.55
C ALA A 281 0.51 -11.76 24.11
N ASP A 282 -0.61 -11.33 23.57
CA ASP A 282 -1.40 -10.21 24.09
C ASP A 282 -2.70 -10.77 24.70
N ALA A 283 -3.28 -10.06 25.67
CA ALA A 283 -4.51 -10.46 26.35
C ALA A 283 -5.76 -9.81 25.74
N ASP A 284 -5.57 -8.68 25.08
CA ASP A 284 -6.59 -7.86 24.43
C ASP A 284 -7.17 -8.56 23.18
N VAL A 285 -8.16 -7.94 22.52
CA VAL A 285 -8.87 -8.55 21.38
C VAL A 285 -8.98 -7.63 20.17
N GLY A 286 -8.75 -8.19 18.99
CA GLY A 286 -8.90 -7.46 17.72
C GLY A 286 -7.77 -6.42 17.56
N PRO A 287 -8.08 -5.18 17.14
CA PRO A 287 -7.05 -4.17 16.82
C PRO A 287 -6.13 -3.78 17.98
N ASN A 288 -6.56 -3.95 19.24
CA ASN A 288 -5.74 -3.63 20.41
C ASN A 288 -4.57 -4.64 20.56
N ALA A 289 -4.85 -5.93 20.31
CA ALA A 289 -3.87 -7.01 20.29
C ALA A 289 -3.02 -7.12 18.99
N GLU A 290 -3.25 -6.25 18.00
CA GLU A 290 -2.40 -6.20 16.80
C GLU A 290 -1.04 -5.56 17.12
N MET A 291 0.03 -6.27 16.77
CA MET A 291 1.39 -5.92 17.21
C MET A 291 2.40 -5.86 16.07
N GLU A 292 3.29 -4.87 16.11
CA GLU A 292 4.42 -4.72 15.21
C GLU A 292 5.70 -5.26 15.85
N TYR A 293 6.48 -6.03 15.08
CA TYR A 293 7.78 -6.56 15.51
C TYR A 293 8.94 -5.82 14.84
N LYS A 294 9.96 -5.45 15.63
CA LYS A 294 11.15 -4.72 15.15
C LYS A 294 12.44 -5.31 15.73
N ILE A 295 13.47 -5.48 14.89
CA ILE A 295 14.84 -5.70 15.37
C ILE A 295 15.40 -4.33 15.75
N VAL A 296 15.61 -4.10 17.04
CA VAL A 296 15.95 -2.78 17.59
C VAL A 296 17.43 -2.62 17.95
N ASP A 297 18.11 -3.74 18.19
CA ASP A 297 19.51 -3.82 18.57
C ASP A 297 20.04 -5.23 18.24
N GLY A 298 21.36 -5.40 18.28
CA GLY A 298 22.02 -6.66 17.96
C GLY A 298 22.89 -6.62 16.71
N ASP A 299 23.59 -7.72 16.47
CA ASP A 299 24.73 -7.79 15.57
C ASP A 299 24.42 -8.49 14.22
N GLY A 300 23.12 -8.65 13.93
CA GLY A 300 22.57 -9.17 12.68
C GLY A 300 21.68 -8.16 11.93
N LEU A 301 21.73 -6.87 12.31
CA LEU A 301 21.08 -5.79 11.57
C LEU A 301 21.58 -5.78 10.10
N GLY A 302 20.65 -5.79 9.14
CA GLY A 302 20.95 -5.86 7.71
C GLY A 302 21.31 -7.26 7.18
N VAL A 303 21.56 -8.23 8.06
CA VAL A 303 21.65 -9.67 7.70
C VAL A 303 20.29 -10.32 7.82
N PHE A 304 19.50 -9.94 8.83
CA PHE A 304 18.14 -10.43 9.05
C PHE A 304 17.11 -9.29 9.00
N LYS A 305 15.90 -9.63 8.56
CA LYS A 305 14.72 -8.78 8.62
C LYS A 305 13.61 -9.51 9.37
N ILE A 306 12.81 -8.76 10.13
CA ILE A 306 11.56 -9.26 10.69
C ILE A 306 10.36 -8.68 9.94
N SER A 307 9.29 -9.47 9.82
CA SER A 307 7.99 -9.07 9.29
C SER A 307 6.88 -9.75 10.05
N VAL A 308 5.75 -9.06 10.21
CA VAL A 308 4.56 -9.61 10.90
C VAL A 308 3.70 -10.41 9.93
N ASP A 309 3.36 -11.63 10.34
CA ASP A 309 2.33 -12.46 9.71
C ASP A 309 0.95 -11.95 10.16
N LYS A 310 0.14 -11.45 9.22
CA LYS A 310 -1.13 -10.77 9.56
C LYS A 310 -2.18 -11.70 10.16
N ASP A 311 -2.21 -12.95 9.73
CA ASP A 311 -3.22 -13.93 10.13
C ASP A 311 -2.89 -14.55 11.48
N THR A 312 -1.60 -14.76 11.77
CA THR A 312 -1.14 -15.42 13.00
C THR A 312 -0.56 -14.47 14.05
N GLN A 313 -0.27 -13.21 13.71
CA GLN A 313 0.44 -12.22 14.53
C GLN A 313 1.83 -12.72 15.01
N GLU A 314 2.49 -13.56 14.21
CA GLU A 314 3.86 -14.01 14.43
C GLU A 314 4.87 -13.05 13.81
N GLY A 315 5.96 -12.78 14.52
CA GLY A 315 7.18 -12.19 13.97
C GLY A 315 7.98 -13.24 13.21
N ILE A 316 7.96 -13.17 11.87
CA ILE A 316 8.76 -14.02 10.97
C ILE A 316 10.11 -13.34 10.75
N ILE A 317 11.19 -14.02 11.13
CA ILE A 317 12.57 -13.59 10.87
C ILE A 317 13.07 -14.25 9.58
N THR A 318 13.55 -13.44 8.64
CA THR A 318 14.04 -13.88 7.32
C THR A 318 15.47 -13.41 7.04
N ILE A 319 16.19 -14.17 6.22
CA ILE A 319 17.54 -13.85 5.77
C ILE A 319 17.50 -12.78 4.66
N GLN A 320 18.36 -11.76 4.75
CA GLN A 320 18.59 -10.75 3.69
C GLN A 320 19.95 -10.88 3.01
N LYS A 321 20.93 -11.50 3.67
CA LYS A 321 22.28 -11.72 3.15
C LYS A 321 22.71 -13.15 3.49
N GLU A 322 23.40 -13.80 2.55
CA GLU A 322 24.06 -15.10 2.74
C GLU A 322 24.83 -15.16 4.07
N LEU A 323 24.72 -16.31 4.74
CA LEU A 323 25.44 -16.63 5.96
C LEU A 323 26.77 -17.29 5.60
N ASP A 324 27.71 -17.22 6.54
CA ASP A 324 29.12 -17.59 6.38
C ASP A 324 29.59 -17.92 7.81
N PHE A 325 29.80 -19.21 8.10
CA PHE A 325 30.10 -19.74 9.42
C PHE A 325 31.51 -19.33 9.86
N GLU A 326 32.48 -19.42 8.95
CA GLU A 326 33.88 -19.04 9.07
C GLU A 326 34.03 -17.58 9.50
N ALA A 327 33.25 -16.69 8.87
CA ALA A 327 33.19 -15.29 9.26
C ALA A 327 32.44 -15.09 10.57
N LYS A 328 31.31 -15.79 10.79
CA LYS A 328 30.48 -15.59 11.98
C LYS A 328 29.51 -16.73 12.34
N THR A 329 29.93 -17.54 13.29
CA THR A 329 29.20 -18.70 13.85
C THR A 329 27.89 -18.41 14.62
N SER A 330 27.62 -17.17 15.05
CA SER A 330 26.32 -16.83 15.66
C SER A 330 25.99 -15.35 15.64
N TYR A 331 24.69 -15.06 15.64
CA TYR A 331 24.09 -13.72 15.71
C TYR A 331 23.14 -13.63 16.90
N THR A 332 23.07 -12.45 17.51
CA THR A 332 22.13 -12.11 18.59
C THR A 332 21.31 -10.91 18.17
N LEU A 333 20.01 -11.13 17.97
CA LEU A 333 19.03 -10.10 17.67
C LEU A 333 18.27 -9.73 18.95
N ARG A 334 18.09 -8.43 19.20
CA ARG A 334 17.14 -7.94 20.20
C ARG A 334 15.90 -7.47 19.48
N ILE A 335 14.77 -8.08 19.82
CA ILE A 335 13.50 -7.86 19.12
C ILE A 335 12.50 -7.29 20.09
N GLU A 336 11.86 -6.20 19.68
CA GLU A 336 10.72 -5.59 20.34
C GLU A 336 9.44 -6.01 19.62
N ALA A 337 8.40 -6.34 20.39
CA ALA A 337 7.02 -6.39 19.92
C ALA A 337 6.25 -5.28 20.63
N ALA A 338 5.46 -4.49 19.91
CA ALA A 338 4.70 -3.36 20.44
C ALA A 338 3.31 -3.28 19.80
N ASN A 339 2.28 -2.88 20.54
CA ASN A 339 0.93 -2.71 19.95
C ASN A 339 0.94 -1.62 18.88
N MET A 340 0.14 -1.80 17.82
CA MET A 340 -0.04 -0.78 16.78
C MET A 340 -0.92 0.39 17.23
N HIS A 341 -1.84 0.14 18.16
CA HIS A 341 -2.86 1.09 18.60
C HIS A 341 -2.81 1.32 20.12
N ILE A 342 -2.02 2.30 20.55
CA ILE A 342 -1.87 2.65 21.97
C ILE A 342 -2.81 3.81 22.30
N ASP A 343 -3.71 3.64 23.27
CA ASP A 343 -4.56 4.73 23.77
C ASP A 343 -3.77 5.60 24.77
N PRO A 344 -3.65 6.93 24.54
CA PRO A 344 -2.89 7.83 25.41
C PRO A 344 -3.28 7.81 26.90
N ARG A 345 -4.51 7.40 27.23
CA ARG A 345 -5.00 7.29 28.61
C ARG A 345 -4.23 6.25 29.44
N PHE A 346 -3.72 5.21 28.79
CA PHE A 346 -3.11 4.06 29.46
C PHE A 346 -1.58 4.05 29.40
N LEU A 347 -0.94 5.01 28.70
CA LEU A 347 0.52 5.19 28.63
C LEU A 347 1.22 5.22 30.01
N SER A 348 0.50 5.51 31.09
CA SER A 348 1.00 5.49 32.47
C SER A 348 1.12 4.08 33.07
N LEU A 349 0.48 3.06 32.50
CA LEU A 349 0.53 1.67 32.96
C LEU A 349 1.84 0.96 32.59
N GLY A 350 2.52 1.41 31.54
CA GLY A 350 3.85 0.94 31.18
C GLY A 350 4.20 1.13 29.70
N PRO A 351 5.35 0.61 29.25
CA PRO A 351 5.60 0.45 27.83
C PRO A 351 4.61 -0.57 27.25
N PHE A 352 3.90 -0.17 26.20
CA PHE A 352 3.09 -1.03 25.34
C PHE A 352 3.96 -1.85 24.37
N SER A 353 5.04 -2.40 24.93
CA SER A 353 6.01 -3.22 24.27
C SER A 353 6.73 -4.15 25.24
N ASP A 354 7.25 -5.25 24.70
CA ASP A 354 8.14 -6.16 25.39
C ASP A 354 9.30 -6.55 24.48
N MET A 355 10.41 -6.98 25.08
CA MET A 355 11.64 -7.26 24.37
C MET A 355 12.14 -8.67 24.66
N THR A 356 12.47 -9.41 23.61
CA THR A 356 13.15 -10.70 23.71
C THR A 356 14.48 -10.67 22.98
N THR A 357 15.34 -11.63 23.31
CA THR A 357 16.58 -11.89 22.58
C THR A 357 16.41 -13.15 21.73
N VAL A 358 16.90 -13.13 20.50
CA VAL A 358 16.92 -14.29 19.62
C VAL A 358 18.36 -14.55 19.22
N LYS A 359 18.92 -15.67 19.69
CA LYS A 359 20.23 -16.15 19.28
C LYS A 359 20.06 -17.09 18.10
N ILE A 360 20.65 -16.73 16.98
CA ILE A 360 20.75 -17.57 15.78
C ILE A 360 22.15 -18.16 15.79
N ILE A 361 22.25 -19.48 15.85
CA ILE A 361 23.51 -20.21 15.68
C ILE A 361 23.59 -20.64 14.22
N VAL A 362 24.69 -20.29 13.56
CA VAL A 362 24.99 -20.79 12.22
C VAL A 362 25.59 -22.18 12.38
N GLU A 363 25.10 -23.14 11.61
CA GLU A 363 25.66 -24.49 11.50
C GLU A 363 26.50 -24.56 10.21
N ASP A 364 27.73 -25.01 10.40
CA ASP A 364 28.77 -25.35 9.41
C ASP A 364 28.26 -26.40 8.41
N VAL A 365 28.42 -26.15 7.10
CA VAL A 365 28.00 -27.06 6.01
C VAL A 365 29.04 -27.17 4.89
N ASP A 366 29.87 -28.22 4.97
CA ASP A 366 30.75 -28.80 3.92
C ASP A 366 30.73 -28.09 2.56
N GLU A 367 31.63 -27.12 2.36
CA GLU A 367 31.75 -26.31 1.14
C GLU A 367 32.87 -26.83 0.20
N PRO A 368 32.85 -26.46 -1.10
CA PRO A 368 33.92 -26.84 -2.03
C PRO A 368 35.19 -25.97 -1.89
N PRO A 369 36.40 -26.56 -1.99
CA PRO A 369 37.66 -25.82 -1.84
C PRO A 369 37.80 -24.58 -2.74
N VAL A 370 38.12 -23.44 -2.14
CA VAL A 370 38.19 -22.13 -2.80
C VAL A 370 39.63 -21.78 -3.19
N PHE A 371 39.83 -21.43 -4.46
CA PHE A 371 41.12 -20.95 -4.98
C PHE A 371 41.45 -19.54 -4.45
N THR A 372 42.72 -19.31 -4.09
CA THR A 372 43.20 -18.03 -3.53
C THR A 372 43.12 -16.86 -4.50
N SER A 373 43.02 -17.13 -5.81
CA SER A 373 42.81 -16.14 -6.87
C SER A 373 41.78 -16.64 -7.88
N ARG A 374 40.90 -15.73 -8.35
CA ARG A 374 39.87 -16.05 -9.35
C ARG A 374 40.44 -16.38 -10.74
N LEU A 375 41.60 -15.79 -11.07
CA LEU A 375 42.33 -16.02 -12.32
C LEU A 375 43.83 -15.99 -12.01
N TYR A 376 44.54 -17.05 -12.39
CA TYR A 376 46.00 -17.09 -12.34
C TYR A 376 46.55 -16.80 -13.74
N SER A 377 47.20 -15.65 -13.90
CA SER A 377 47.96 -15.34 -15.11
C SER A 377 49.37 -15.90 -14.96
N MET A 378 49.75 -16.83 -15.83
CA MET A 378 51.08 -17.44 -15.86
C MET A 378 51.73 -17.23 -17.23
N VAL A 379 53.06 -17.29 -17.25
CA VAL A 379 53.85 -16.98 -18.44
C VAL A 379 54.94 -18.03 -18.60
N VAL A 380 55.08 -18.60 -19.79
CA VAL A 380 56.09 -19.62 -20.13
C VAL A 380 56.58 -19.38 -21.55
N SER A 381 57.86 -19.56 -21.82
CA SER A 381 58.39 -19.48 -23.20
C SER A 381 58.20 -20.79 -23.94
N GLU A 382 58.00 -20.78 -25.26
CA GLU A 382 57.80 -22.01 -26.03
C GLU A 382 59.02 -22.93 -26.09
N ALA A 383 60.24 -22.37 -26.00
CA ALA A 383 61.46 -23.16 -25.82
C ALA A 383 61.58 -23.81 -24.42
N ALA A 384 60.56 -23.69 -23.56
CA ALA A 384 60.46 -24.46 -22.33
C ALA A 384 60.44 -25.96 -22.64
N LYS A 385 61.36 -26.69 -22.00
CA LYS A 385 61.46 -28.14 -22.14
C LYS A 385 60.33 -28.81 -21.39
N VAL A 386 59.86 -29.96 -21.88
CA VAL A 386 58.94 -30.82 -21.14
C VAL A 386 59.46 -31.05 -19.71
N GLY A 387 58.59 -30.86 -18.70
CA GLY A 387 58.93 -30.81 -17.29
C GLY A 387 59.26 -29.42 -16.71
N THR A 388 59.28 -28.34 -17.49
CA THR A 388 59.46 -26.97 -16.95
C THR A 388 58.26 -26.58 -16.06
N ILE A 389 58.57 -26.03 -14.88
CA ILE A 389 57.59 -25.48 -13.94
C ILE A 389 57.16 -24.09 -14.44
N ILE A 390 55.84 -23.90 -14.57
CA ILE A 390 55.23 -22.65 -15.05
C ILE A 390 54.80 -21.76 -13.89
N GLY A 391 54.23 -22.38 -12.85
CA GLY A 391 53.72 -21.70 -11.66
C GLY A 391 52.98 -22.66 -10.75
N THR A 392 52.37 -22.12 -9.69
CA THR A 392 51.66 -22.90 -8.68
C THR A 392 50.30 -22.26 -8.43
N VAL A 393 49.25 -23.07 -8.38
CA VAL A 393 47.93 -22.64 -7.88
C VAL A 393 47.72 -23.15 -6.46
N ALA A 394 46.91 -22.44 -5.68
CA ALA A 394 46.59 -22.81 -4.31
C ALA A 394 45.10 -22.62 -4.06
N ALA A 395 44.47 -23.66 -3.52
CA ALA A 395 43.14 -23.62 -2.95
C ALA A 395 43.22 -24.03 -1.48
N HIS A 396 42.23 -23.57 -0.72
CA HIS A 396 42.00 -23.92 0.67
C HIS A 396 40.55 -24.34 0.83
N ASP A 397 40.33 -25.28 1.73
CA ASP A 397 39.00 -25.52 2.26
C ASP A 397 38.60 -24.33 3.14
N PRO A 398 37.41 -23.72 2.96
CA PRO A 398 36.93 -22.71 3.89
C PRO A 398 36.57 -23.33 5.24
N ASP A 399 35.97 -24.53 5.24
CA ASP A 399 35.40 -25.22 6.39
C ASP A 399 36.35 -25.31 7.60
N ALA A 400 35.77 -25.33 8.80
CA ALA A 400 36.52 -25.48 10.05
C ALA A 400 37.35 -26.79 10.11
N SER A 401 36.99 -27.81 9.33
CA SER A 401 37.81 -29.00 9.10
C SER A 401 38.91 -28.75 8.07
N ASN A 402 40.14 -28.52 8.55
CA ASN A 402 41.34 -28.31 7.72
C ASN A 402 41.77 -29.59 6.96
N SER A 403 41.03 -29.93 5.91
CA SER A 403 41.21 -31.11 5.09
C SER A 403 42.22 -30.89 3.95
N PRO A 404 42.97 -31.93 3.55
CA PRO A 404 43.96 -31.79 2.50
C PRO A 404 43.31 -31.74 1.11
N VAL A 405 43.45 -30.59 0.44
CA VAL A 405 42.96 -30.35 -0.93
C VAL A 405 43.85 -31.06 -1.97
N ARG A 406 43.23 -31.60 -3.02
CA ARG A 406 43.88 -32.28 -4.15
C ARG A 406 43.57 -31.59 -5.47
N TYR A 407 44.57 -31.47 -6.34
CA TYR A 407 44.48 -30.72 -7.59
C TYR A 407 44.45 -31.62 -8.83
N SER A 408 43.71 -31.20 -9.86
CA SER A 408 43.71 -31.82 -11.19
C SER A 408 43.36 -30.81 -12.30
N ILE A 409 43.74 -31.04 -13.55
CA ILE A 409 43.35 -30.19 -14.69
C ILE A 409 42.10 -30.77 -15.34
N ASP A 410 41.09 -29.93 -15.59
CA ASP A 410 39.90 -30.30 -16.37
C ASP A 410 40.31 -30.60 -17.82
N ARG A 411 40.21 -31.88 -18.19
CA ARG A 411 40.62 -32.38 -19.51
C ARG A 411 39.73 -31.90 -20.65
N ASN A 412 38.59 -31.26 -20.38
CA ASN A 412 37.81 -30.56 -21.39
C ASN A 412 38.47 -29.25 -21.84
N THR A 413 39.32 -28.65 -20.98
CA THR A 413 40.04 -27.40 -21.27
C THR A 413 41.47 -27.63 -21.77
N ASP A 414 42.08 -28.77 -21.44
CA ASP A 414 43.37 -29.22 -21.97
C ASP A 414 43.22 -30.59 -22.66
N LEU A 415 42.46 -30.60 -23.77
CA LEU A 415 42.16 -31.79 -24.57
C LEU A 415 43.44 -32.50 -25.05
N GLU A 416 44.43 -31.70 -25.44
CA GLU A 416 45.71 -32.14 -25.97
C GLU A 416 46.73 -32.54 -24.91
N ARG A 417 46.47 -32.23 -23.63
CA ARG A 417 47.36 -32.52 -22.49
C ARG A 417 48.71 -31.82 -22.61
N TYR A 418 48.70 -30.53 -22.93
CA TYR A 418 49.90 -29.69 -22.90
C TYR A 418 50.44 -29.49 -21.48
N PHE A 419 49.62 -29.66 -20.44
CA PHE A 419 50.01 -29.40 -19.06
C PHE A 419 49.72 -30.57 -18.11
N ASN A 420 50.55 -30.67 -17.07
CA ASN A 420 50.36 -31.53 -15.91
C ASN A 420 50.39 -30.69 -14.63
N ILE A 421 49.64 -31.11 -13.63
CA ILE A 421 49.63 -30.52 -12.30
C ILE A 421 50.00 -31.58 -11.26
N ASP A 422 50.82 -31.22 -10.28
CA ASP A 422 51.04 -32.09 -9.12
C ASP A 422 49.83 -32.04 -8.18
N ALA A 423 49.32 -33.22 -7.82
CA ALA A 423 48.06 -33.35 -7.12
C ALA A 423 48.08 -32.85 -5.66
N ASN A 424 49.25 -32.65 -5.04
CA ASN A 424 49.35 -32.22 -3.65
C ASN A 424 49.83 -30.77 -3.50
N SER A 425 50.71 -30.32 -4.40
CA SER A 425 51.37 -29.01 -4.33
C SER A 425 50.77 -27.96 -5.28
N GLY A 426 49.91 -28.35 -6.23
CA GLY A 426 49.31 -27.43 -7.19
C GLY A 426 50.28 -26.87 -8.23
N VAL A 427 51.50 -27.43 -8.32
CA VAL A 427 52.54 -26.99 -9.27
C VAL A 427 52.19 -27.44 -10.68
N ILE A 428 52.10 -26.48 -11.61
CA ILE A 428 51.80 -26.71 -13.03
C ILE A 428 53.11 -26.80 -13.84
N THR A 429 53.18 -27.81 -14.70
CA THR A 429 54.35 -28.14 -15.54
C THR A 429 53.95 -28.39 -16.99
N THR A 430 54.87 -28.08 -17.92
CA THR A 430 54.72 -28.41 -19.35
C THR A 430 54.82 -29.93 -19.57
N ALA A 431 53.78 -30.55 -20.13
CA ALA A 431 53.74 -31.98 -20.46
C ALA A 431 54.06 -32.29 -21.94
N LYS A 432 53.93 -31.29 -22.82
CA LYS A 432 54.34 -31.32 -24.24
C LYS A 432 55.25 -30.12 -24.56
N SER A 433 55.87 -30.13 -25.73
CA SER A 433 56.39 -28.91 -26.36
C SER A 433 55.25 -27.92 -26.60
N LEU A 434 55.55 -26.64 -26.46
CA LEU A 434 54.65 -25.52 -26.74
C LEU A 434 55.08 -24.87 -28.05
N ASP A 435 54.15 -24.17 -28.68
CA ASP A 435 54.25 -23.54 -30.00
C ASP A 435 53.25 -22.38 -29.99
N ARG A 436 53.75 -21.14 -29.99
CA ARG A 436 52.95 -19.92 -29.88
C ARG A 436 52.10 -19.69 -31.14
N GLU A 437 52.64 -20.01 -32.31
CA GLU A 437 52.01 -19.83 -33.63
C GLU A 437 50.78 -20.72 -33.78
N THR A 438 50.82 -21.90 -33.16
CA THR A 438 49.66 -22.76 -32.97
C THR A 438 48.69 -22.19 -31.92
N ASN A 439 49.17 -21.83 -30.71
CA ASN A 439 48.32 -21.20 -29.70
C ASN A 439 49.06 -20.34 -28.65
N ALA A 440 49.01 -19.03 -28.82
CA ALA A 440 49.66 -18.08 -27.91
C ALA A 440 49.09 -18.03 -26.48
N ILE A 441 47.85 -18.48 -26.23
CA ILE A 441 47.24 -18.47 -24.88
C ILE A 441 46.47 -19.76 -24.61
N HIS A 442 46.92 -20.51 -23.60
CA HIS A 442 46.20 -21.68 -23.10
C HIS A 442 45.37 -21.30 -21.86
N ASN A 443 44.05 -21.32 -22.02
CA ASN A 443 43.09 -21.15 -20.93
C ASN A 443 42.69 -22.52 -20.39
N ILE A 444 43.20 -22.89 -19.21
CA ILE A 444 42.89 -24.17 -18.56
C ILE A 444 42.12 -23.95 -17.26
N THR A 445 41.19 -24.85 -16.96
CA THR A 445 40.51 -24.91 -15.67
C THR A 445 41.18 -25.95 -14.80
N VAL A 446 41.59 -25.54 -13.60
CA VAL A 446 42.07 -26.43 -12.55
C VAL A 446 40.93 -26.72 -11.58
N LEU A 447 40.79 -27.99 -11.22
CA LEU A 447 39.84 -28.49 -10.24
C LEU A 447 40.58 -28.72 -8.92
N ALA A 448 40.01 -28.21 -7.83
CA ALA A 448 40.41 -28.52 -6.46
C ALA A 448 39.30 -29.37 -5.82
N MET A 449 39.66 -30.47 -5.16
CA MET A 449 38.73 -31.39 -4.51
C MET A 449 39.24 -31.80 -3.14
N GLU A 450 38.33 -31.97 -2.18
CA GLU A 450 38.64 -32.41 -0.82
C GLU A 450 39.01 -33.92 -0.85
N SER A 451 39.98 -34.35 -0.03
CA SER A 451 40.50 -35.73 -0.10
C SER A 451 39.54 -36.80 0.41
N GLN A 452 38.54 -36.44 1.22
CA GLN A 452 37.57 -37.34 1.85
C GLN A 452 36.21 -37.34 1.12
N ASN A 453 35.83 -36.22 0.51
CA ASN A 453 34.60 -35.97 -0.23
C ASN A 453 34.89 -35.45 -1.66
N PRO A 454 35.24 -36.34 -2.62
CA PRO A 454 35.52 -35.95 -4.01
C PRO A 454 34.32 -35.39 -4.79
N ALA A 455 33.13 -35.31 -4.18
CA ALA A 455 31.96 -34.67 -4.79
C ALA A 455 32.06 -33.14 -4.76
N GLN A 456 32.77 -32.59 -3.77
CA GLN A 456 33.02 -31.16 -3.64
C GLN A 456 34.17 -30.74 -4.57
N VAL A 457 33.88 -29.88 -5.54
CA VAL A 457 34.84 -29.50 -6.60
C VAL A 457 34.85 -28.00 -6.84
N GLY A 458 35.87 -27.34 -6.29
CA GLY A 458 36.25 -25.98 -6.62
C GLY A 458 36.85 -25.87 -8.02
N ARG A 459 36.66 -24.73 -8.69
CA ARG A 459 37.20 -24.43 -10.03
C ARG A 459 38.00 -23.15 -10.02
N GLY A 460 39.25 -23.23 -10.48
CA GLY A 460 40.16 -22.10 -10.65
C GLY A 460 40.55 -21.96 -12.12
N TYR A 461 40.58 -20.73 -12.62
CA TYR A 461 40.94 -20.45 -14.01
C TYR A 461 42.41 -20.04 -14.11
N VAL A 462 43.13 -20.61 -15.08
CA VAL A 462 44.54 -20.32 -15.34
C VAL A 462 44.70 -19.94 -16.80
N ALA A 463 45.20 -18.72 -17.05
CA ALA A 463 45.56 -18.25 -18.37
C ALA A 463 47.10 -18.31 -18.51
N ILE A 464 47.58 -19.24 -19.32
CA ILE A 464 49.01 -19.44 -19.59
C ILE A 464 49.33 -18.73 -20.92
N THR A 465 50.06 -17.63 -20.84
CA THR A 465 50.54 -16.89 -22.03
C THR A 465 51.88 -17.46 -22.46
N ILE A 466 52.00 -17.79 -23.75
CA ILE A 466 53.24 -18.29 -24.34
C ILE A 466 54.10 -17.09 -24.77
N LEU A 467 55.34 -17.02 -24.29
CA LEU A 467 56.33 -16.06 -24.76
C LEU A 467 56.99 -16.58 -26.03
N ASP A 468 56.91 -15.71 -27.02
CA ASP A 468 57.50 -15.82 -28.34
C ASP A 468 59.03 -15.89 -28.33
N ILE A 469 59.56 -16.71 -29.23
CA ILE A 469 60.96 -16.82 -29.62
C ILE A 469 61.02 -16.81 -31.14
N ASN A 470 62.03 -16.12 -31.69
CA ASN A 470 62.25 -16.08 -33.13
C ASN A 470 62.71 -17.47 -33.64
N ASP A 471 61.76 -18.28 -34.09
CA ASP A 471 61.91 -19.69 -34.48
C ASP A 471 61.42 -19.96 -35.91
N ASN A 472 60.60 -19.06 -36.47
CA ASN A 472 60.27 -19.00 -37.88
C ASN A 472 61.24 -18.09 -38.64
N ALA A 473 61.31 -18.27 -39.96
CA ALA A 473 62.12 -17.45 -40.84
C ALA A 473 61.19 -16.72 -41.83
N PRO A 474 61.48 -15.46 -42.19
CA PRO A 474 60.56 -14.66 -42.96
C PRO A 474 60.44 -15.18 -44.39
N GLU A 475 59.23 -15.47 -44.84
CA GLU A 475 58.94 -15.98 -46.18
C GLU A 475 58.25 -14.91 -47.05
N PHE A 476 58.24 -15.05 -48.38
CA PHE A 476 57.43 -14.16 -49.21
C PHE A 476 55.95 -14.25 -48.82
N ALA A 477 55.28 -13.10 -48.68
CA ALA A 477 53.85 -13.03 -48.34
C ALA A 477 52.92 -13.70 -49.38
N MET A 478 53.43 -13.97 -50.58
CA MET A 478 52.82 -14.76 -51.64
C MET A 478 53.89 -15.23 -52.65
N GLU A 479 53.57 -16.20 -53.51
CA GLU A 479 54.43 -16.51 -54.65
C GLU A 479 54.45 -15.33 -55.63
N TYR A 480 55.61 -14.67 -55.76
CA TYR A 480 55.80 -13.59 -56.73
C TYR A 480 56.30 -14.14 -58.07
N GLU A 481 55.53 -13.85 -59.12
CA GLU A 481 55.96 -13.96 -60.51
C GLU A 481 55.74 -12.61 -61.20
N THR A 482 56.72 -12.15 -61.98
CA THR A 482 56.69 -10.84 -62.65
C THR A 482 57.23 -10.92 -64.07
N THR A 483 57.04 -9.85 -64.83
CA THR A 483 57.42 -9.76 -66.24
C THR A 483 58.30 -8.54 -66.48
N VAL A 484 59.31 -8.70 -67.35
CA VAL A 484 60.18 -7.61 -67.81
C VAL A 484 60.09 -7.50 -69.32
N CYS A 485 59.91 -6.28 -69.81
CA CYS A 485 59.84 -6.01 -71.24
C CYS A 485 61.22 -6.04 -71.90
N GLU A 486 61.31 -6.46 -73.16
CA GLU A 486 62.57 -6.42 -73.92
C GLU A 486 63.17 -5.01 -74.01
N ASN A 487 62.30 -4.00 -74.12
CA ASN A 487 62.62 -2.58 -74.20
C ASN A 487 62.84 -1.89 -72.83
N ALA A 488 62.82 -2.65 -71.72
CA ALA A 488 62.95 -2.10 -70.37
C ALA A 488 64.23 -1.26 -70.20
N GLN A 489 64.09 -0.09 -69.58
CA GLN A 489 65.20 0.83 -69.32
C GLN A 489 65.91 0.49 -68.01
N PRO A 490 67.20 0.86 -67.80
CA PRO A 490 67.88 0.66 -66.52
C PRO A 490 67.24 1.52 -65.43
N GLY A 491 67.07 0.96 -64.22
CA GLY A 491 66.42 1.62 -63.09
C GLY A 491 64.89 1.56 -63.10
N GLN A 492 64.28 0.79 -64.01
CA GLN A 492 62.84 0.56 -64.03
C GLN A 492 62.44 -0.43 -62.94
N VAL A 493 61.47 -0.07 -62.09
CA VAL A 493 60.87 -0.96 -61.10
C VAL A 493 59.99 -1.98 -61.83
N ILE A 494 60.23 -3.27 -61.59
CA ILE A 494 59.46 -4.38 -62.20
C ILE A 494 58.53 -5.06 -61.19
N GLN A 495 58.88 -5.08 -59.91
CA GLN A 495 58.05 -5.68 -58.86
C GLN A 495 58.32 -5.03 -57.49
N LYS A 496 57.27 -4.83 -56.70
CA LYS A 496 57.37 -4.63 -55.24
C LYS A 496 57.04 -5.97 -54.57
N ILE A 497 57.90 -6.43 -53.68
CA ILE A 497 57.75 -7.69 -52.94
C ILE A 497 57.70 -7.40 -51.43
N SER A 498 56.97 -8.22 -50.68
CA SER A 498 56.92 -8.17 -49.22
C SER A 498 57.13 -9.56 -48.62
N ALA A 499 57.62 -9.59 -47.39
CA ALA A 499 57.71 -10.82 -46.60
C ALA A 499 56.64 -10.84 -45.50
N ILE A 500 56.40 -12.03 -44.96
CA ILE A 500 55.61 -12.30 -43.76
C ILE A 500 56.44 -13.21 -42.86
N ASP A 501 56.27 -13.05 -41.57
CA ASP A 501 56.77 -13.96 -40.55
C ASP A 501 55.60 -14.34 -39.64
N LYS A 502 55.74 -15.44 -38.90
CA LYS A 502 54.70 -15.95 -38.00
C LYS A 502 54.94 -15.52 -36.55
N ASP A 503 56.19 -15.22 -36.22
CA ASP A 503 56.64 -14.78 -34.90
C ASP A 503 56.07 -13.39 -34.54
N ASP A 504 56.11 -13.00 -33.25
CA ASP A 504 55.42 -11.80 -32.76
C ASP A 504 56.07 -10.50 -33.30
N PRO A 505 55.32 -9.39 -33.43
CA PRO A 505 55.87 -8.12 -33.92
C PRO A 505 57.17 -7.60 -33.27
N PRO A 506 57.45 -7.83 -31.97
CA PRO A 506 58.73 -7.46 -31.35
C PRO A 506 59.92 -8.32 -31.77
N ASN A 507 59.71 -9.55 -32.26
CA ASN A 507 60.78 -10.52 -32.50
C ASN A 507 61.04 -10.74 -34.01
N GLY A 508 60.01 -11.01 -34.82
CA GLY A 508 60.20 -11.35 -36.25
C GLY A 508 60.00 -10.18 -37.24
N HIS A 509 59.09 -9.26 -36.95
CA HIS A 509 58.44 -8.44 -37.99
C HIS A 509 59.28 -7.38 -38.75
N GLN A 510 60.58 -7.17 -38.51
CA GLN A 510 61.38 -6.24 -39.34
C GLN A 510 62.32 -7.00 -40.29
N PHE A 511 62.07 -6.88 -41.59
CA PHE A 511 62.79 -7.65 -42.61
C PHE A 511 63.85 -6.83 -43.34
N TYR A 512 64.99 -7.47 -43.59
CA TYR A 512 66.08 -6.96 -44.41
C TYR A 512 66.20 -7.79 -45.69
N PHE A 513 66.12 -7.12 -46.84
CA PHE A 513 66.13 -7.76 -48.14
C PHE A 513 67.47 -7.58 -48.86
N SER A 514 68.05 -8.67 -49.34
CA SER A 514 69.29 -8.66 -50.12
C SER A 514 69.28 -9.69 -51.24
N LEU A 515 70.23 -9.58 -52.17
CA LEU A 515 70.49 -10.65 -53.15
C LEU A 515 71.49 -11.62 -52.54
N THR A 516 71.33 -12.93 -52.80
CA THR A 516 72.32 -13.93 -52.35
C THR A 516 73.71 -13.61 -52.90
N ALA A 517 74.78 -14.11 -52.26
CA ALA A 517 76.15 -13.85 -52.71
C ALA A 517 76.40 -14.23 -54.19
N GLU A 518 75.69 -15.25 -54.69
CA GLU A 518 75.70 -15.69 -56.09
C GLU A 518 74.98 -14.69 -57.02
N ALA A 519 73.87 -14.10 -56.56
CA ALA A 519 73.10 -13.08 -57.28
C ALA A 519 73.60 -11.64 -57.02
N ALA A 520 74.53 -11.41 -56.10
CA ALA A 520 75.08 -10.07 -55.83
C ALA A 520 75.83 -9.50 -57.04
N ASN A 521 76.43 -10.37 -57.86
CA ASN A 521 77.05 -10.00 -59.14
C ASN A 521 76.08 -10.09 -60.33
N ASN A 522 74.76 -10.04 -60.09
CA ASN A 522 73.77 -10.01 -61.17
C ASN A 522 73.91 -8.68 -61.96
N HIS A 523 74.00 -8.81 -63.27
CA HIS A 523 74.13 -7.69 -64.22
C HIS A 523 72.78 -7.22 -64.78
N ASN A 524 71.72 -7.97 -64.49
CA ASN A 524 70.41 -7.84 -65.12
C ASN A 524 69.41 -7.15 -64.18
N PHE A 525 69.43 -7.51 -62.90
CA PHE A 525 68.55 -6.97 -61.87
C PHE A 525 69.33 -6.51 -60.64
N THR A 526 68.72 -5.61 -59.87
CA THR A 526 69.17 -5.14 -58.57
C THR A 526 67.97 -5.07 -57.62
N LEU A 527 68.23 -5.09 -56.32
CA LEU A 527 67.23 -5.03 -55.27
C LEU A 527 67.44 -3.76 -54.44
N GLN A 528 66.36 -3.04 -54.15
CA GLN A 528 66.35 -1.91 -53.23
C GLN A 528 65.42 -2.25 -52.07
N ASP A 529 66.00 -2.41 -50.88
CA ASP A 529 65.24 -2.48 -49.64
C ASP A 529 64.62 -1.10 -49.33
N ASN A 530 63.30 -1.07 -49.16
CA ASN A 530 62.55 0.17 -48.91
C ASN A 530 62.46 0.50 -47.41
N LYS A 531 62.89 -0.41 -46.52
CA LYS A 531 62.83 -0.31 -45.05
C LYS A 531 61.41 -0.20 -44.45
N ASP A 532 60.40 -0.61 -45.21
CA ASP A 532 58.98 -0.68 -44.85
C ASP A 532 58.47 -2.14 -44.88
N ASN A 533 59.35 -3.11 -44.63
CA ASN A 533 59.12 -4.56 -44.82
C ASN A 533 58.84 -4.99 -46.26
N THR A 534 59.24 -4.16 -47.22
CA THR A 534 59.18 -4.49 -48.65
C THR A 534 60.47 -4.15 -49.37
N ALA A 535 60.70 -4.79 -50.50
CA ALA A 535 61.75 -4.42 -51.44
C ALA A 535 61.18 -4.11 -52.82
N THR A 536 61.85 -3.21 -53.54
CA THR A 536 61.63 -3.00 -54.97
C THR A 536 62.72 -3.69 -55.78
N VAL A 537 62.30 -4.42 -56.81
CA VAL A 537 63.20 -5.08 -57.76
C VAL A 537 63.30 -4.19 -59.00
N LEU A 538 64.51 -3.86 -59.41
CA LEU A 538 64.78 -2.95 -60.53
C LEU A 538 65.68 -3.59 -61.58
N THR A 539 65.53 -3.18 -62.83
CA THR A 539 66.46 -3.51 -63.92
C THR A 539 67.80 -2.79 -63.76
N LYS A 540 68.91 -3.47 -64.06
CA LYS A 540 70.27 -2.91 -64.01
C LYS A 540 70.87 -2.66 -65.40
N ARG A 541 70.30 -3.28 -66.43
CA ARG A 541 70.65 -3.13 -67.85
C ARG A 541 69.39 -2.94 -68.70
N ASN A 542 69.58 -2.61 -69.98
CA ASN A 542 68.55 -2.66 -71.02
C ASN A 542 68.81 -3.80 -72.01
N GLY A 543 67.93 -3.97 -73.00
CA GLY A 543 68.11 -4.94 -74.08
C GLY A 543 67.95 -6.39 -73.62
N PHE A 544 66.90 -6.67 -72.84
CA PHE A 544 66.52 -8.04 -72.52
C PHE A 544 66.03 -8.70 -73.82
N ARG A 545 66.56 -9.88 -74.15
CA ARG A 545 66.19 -10.64 -75.36
C ARG A 545 65.64 -11.99 -74.96
N ARG A 546 64.38 -12.21 -75.29
CA ARG A 546 63.62 -13.42 -74.97
C ARG A 546 64.18 -14.66 -75.64
N GLN A 547 64.85 -14.52 -76.79
CA GLN A 547 65.52 -15.62 -77.50
C GLN A 547 66.87 -16.01 -76.87
N GLU A 548 67.50 -15.12 -76.10
CA GLU A 548 68.74 -15.41 -75.37
C GLU A 548 68.44 -15.99 -73.98
N GLN A 549 67.49 -15.40 -73.24
CA GLN A 549 67.00 -15.92 -71.98
C GLN A 549 65.56 -15.45 -71.72
N SER A 550 64.60 -16.37 -71.73
CA SER A 550 63.17 -16.09 -71.57
C SER A 550 62.69 -16.03 -70.11
N VAL A 551 63.44 -16.62 -69.18
CA VAL A 551 63.12 -16.65 -67.74
C VAL A 551 64.40 -16.42 -66.93
N PHE A 552 64.30 -15.57 -65.91
CA PHE A 552 65.31 -15.38 -64.88
C PHE A 552 64.73 -15.80 -63.52
N TYR A 553 65.55 -16.47 -62.73
CA TYR A 553 65.28 -16.75 -61.32
C TYR A 553 66.19 -15.85 -60.49
N LEU A 554 65.58 -14.99 -59.66
CA LEU A 554 66.31 -14.07 -58.80
C LEU A 554 66.17 -14.55 -57.34
N PRO A 555 67.19 -15.23 -56.79
CA PRO A 555 67.18 -15.63 -55.39
C PRO A 555 67.40 -14.41 -54.50
N ILE A 556 66.41 -14.15 -53.64
CA ILE A 556 66.37 -13.03 -52.71
C ILE A 556 66.49 -13.60 -51.31
N PHE A 557 67.49 -13.13 -50.59
CA PHE A 557 67.80 -13.50 -49.22
C PHE A 557 67.07 -12.52 -48.29
N ILE A 558 66.23 -13.07 -47.41
CA ILE A 558 65.42 -12.32 -46.44
C ILE A 558 65.92 -12.69 -45.06
N VAL A 559 66.18 -11.69 -44.22
CA VAL A 559 66.60 -11.87 -42.82
C VAL A 559 65.65 -11.07 -41.94
N ASP A 560 65.23 -11.65 -40.82
CA ASP A 560 64.44 -10.95 -39.81
C ASP A 560 65.32 -10.03 -38.93
N SER A 561 64.70 -9.43 -37.91
CA SER A 561 65.35 -8.65 -36.87
C SER A 561 65.53 -9.42 -35.56
N GLY A 562 65.28 -10.73 -35.56
CA GLY A 562 65.13 -11.57 -34.39
C GLY A 562 66.42 -11.84 -33.64
N SER A 563 66.30 -12.58 -32.54
CA SER A 563 67.43 -12.98 -31.69
C SER A 563 67.22 -14.42 -31.18
N PRO A 564 67.83 -15.44 -31.84
CA PRO A 564 68.74 -15.33 -32.99
C PRO A 564 68.01 -14.90 -34.26
N SER A 565 68.69 -14.16 -35.14
CA SER A 565 68.10 -13.78 -36.43
C SER A 565 68.06 -14.97 -37.38
N LEU A 566 66.89 -15.28 -37.95
CA LEU A 566 66.70 -16.32 -38.93
C LEU A 566 66.59 -15.73 -40.35
N SER A 567 66.69 -16.60 -41.35
CA SER A 567 66.78 -16.16 -42.75
C SER A 567 66.32 -17.23 -43.71
N SER A 568 65.74 -16.78 -44.83
CA SER A 568 65.23 -17.61 -45.91
C SER A 568 65.85 -17.19 -47.25
N THR A 569 65.66 -18.00 -48.28
CA THR A 569 66.00 -17.62 -49.66
C THR A 569 64.84 -17.98 -50.58
N ASN A 570 64.11 -16.96 -51.03
CA ASN A 570 62.95 -17.11 -51.90
C ASN A 570 63.31 -16.66 -53.31
N THR A 571 62.86 -17.40 -54.33
CA THR A 571 63.21 -17.17 -55.73
C THR A 571 62.09 -16.44 -56.46
N LEU A 572 62.32 -15.17 -56.83
CA LEU A 572 61.42 -14.44 -57.71
C LEU A 572 61.59 -14.93 -59.16
N THR A 573 60.49 -15.32 -59.80
CA THR A 573 60.49 -15.69 -61.22
C THR A 573 60.18 -14.46 -62.08
N ILE A 574 61.07 -14.13 -63.01
CA ILE A 574 60.95 -12.97 -63.91
C ILE A 574 60.93 -13.48 -65.36
N ARG A 575 59.83 -13.29 -66.08
CA ARG A 575 59.71 -13.67 -67.51
C ARG A 575 60.01 -12.49 -68.42
N VAL A 576 60.73 -12.74 -69.52
CA VAL A 576 60.95 -11.73 -70.56
C VAL A 576 59.79 -11.79 -71.56
N CYS A 577 59.11 -10.66 -71.76
CA CYS A 577 57.96 -10.52 -72.64
C CYS A 577 58.19 -9.43 -73.68
N ASP A 578 57.50 -9.57 -74.82
CA ASP A 578 57.33 -8.47 -75.76
C ASP A 578 56.21 -7.53 -75.26
N CYS A 579 56.40 -6.22 -75.40
CA CYS A 579 55.57 -5.19 -74.79
C CYS A 579 55.33 -4.02 -75.74
N ASP A 580 54.19 -3.34 -75.58
CA ASP A 580 53.88 -2.13 -76.35
C ASP A 580 54.60 -0.87 -75.85
N ALA A 581 54.30 0.25 -76.52
CA ALA A 581 54.88 1.56 -76.23
C ALA A 581 54.51 2.12 -74.84
N ASP A 582 53.42 1.63 -74.23
CA ASP A 582 52.98 2.00 -72.89
C ASP A 582 53.57 1.07 -71.81
N GLY A 583 54.38 0.07 -72.21
CA GLY A 583 55.08 -0.84 -71.31
C GLY A 583 54.24 -2.03 -70.85
N ILE A 584 53.12 -2.32 -71.52
CA ILE A 584 52.22 -3.43 -71.18
C ILE A 584 52.66 -4.70 -71.93
N ALA A 585 52.80 -5.81 -71.21
CA ALA A 585 53.25 -7.08 -71.78
C ALA A 585 52.17 -7.71 -72.66
N GLN A 586 52.48 -7.92 -73.94
CA GLN A 586 51.58 -8.48 -74.94
C GLN A 586 51.81 -9.98 -75.20
N THR A 587 53.07 -10.45 -75.22
CA THR A 587 53.37 -11.89 -75.37
C THR A 587 54.48 -12.37 -74.44
N CYS A 588 54.11 -13.17 -73.44
CA CYS A 588 55.03 -13.79 -72.47
C CYS A 588 55.25 -15.29 -72.72
N ASN A 589 54.23 -16.00 -73.15
CA ASN A 589 54.28 -17.45 -73.29
C ASN A 589 55.08 -17.86 -74.52
N ALA A 590 56.10 -18.69 -74.34
CA ALA A 590 56.64 -19.44 -75.45
C ALA A 590 55.51 -20.30 -76.01
N GLU A 591 55.15 -20.09 -77.27
CA GLU A 591 54.41 -21.10 -78.01
C GLU A 591 55.32 -22.32 -78.14
N ALA A 592 55.22 -23.21 -77.15
CA ALA A 592 55.54 -24.59 -77.40
C ALA A 592 54.64 -25.00 -78.57
N TYR A 593 55.26 -25.28 -79.72
CA TYR A 593 54.60 -26.01 -80.80
C TYR A 593 54.20 -27.37 -80.23
N ILE A 594 53.01 -27.42 -79.63
CA ILE A 594 52.28 -28.64 -79.40
C ILE A 594 51.92 -29.14 -80.79
N LEU A 595 52.86 -29.89 -81.38
CA LEU A 595 52.50 -30.97 -82.28
C LEU A 595 51.30 -31.68 -81.61
N PRO A 596 50.18 -31.87 -82.31
CA PRO A 596 49.10 -32.68 -81.80
C PRO A 596 49.56 -34.14 -81.77
N ALA A 597 50.36 -34.48 -80.76
CA ALA A 597 50.49 -35.82 -80.23
C ALA A 597 49.12 -36.16 -79.65
N GLY A 598 48.19 -36.51 -80.55
CA GLY A 598 46.90 -37.02 -80.17
C GLY A 598 47.13 -38.16 -79.19
N LEU A 599 46.44 -38.10 -78.05
CA LEU A 599 46.52 -39.18 -77.07
C LEU A 599 46.29 -40.49 -77.81
N SER A 600 47.29 -41.38 -77.75
CA SER A 600 47.14 -42.75 -78.23
C SER A 600 45.82 -43.31 -77.70
N THR A 601 45.10 -44.07 -78.51
CA THR A 601 43.80 -44.63 -78.12
C THR A 601 43.88 -45.40 -76.79
N GLY A 602 45.04 -45.98 -76.46
CA GLY A 602 45.31 -46.57 -75.15
C GLY A 602 45.30 -45.60 -73.97
N ALA A 603 45.79 -44.36 -74.12
CA ALA A 603 45.75 -43.34 -73.07
C ALA A 603 44.32 -42.81 -72.84
N LEU A 604 43.55 -42.64 -73.91
CA LEU A 604 42.12 -42.30 -73.83
C LEU A 604 41.32 -43.41 -73.13
N ILE A 605 41.60 -44.69 -73.45
CA ILE A 605 41.02 -45.85 -72.76
C ILE A 605 41.46 -45.91 -71.29
N ALA A 606 42.72 -45.60 -70.96
CA ALA A 606 43.21 -45.60 -69.59
C ALA A 606 42.57 -44.51 -68.73
N ILE A 607 42.37 -43.30 -69.26
CA ILE A 607 41.66 -42.21 -68.57
C ILE A 607 40.19 -42.58 -68.37
N LEU A 608 39.53 -43.13 -69.41
CA LEU A 608 38.13 -43.55 -69.32
C LEU A 608 37.94 -44.72 -68.34
N ALA A 609 38.91 -45.63 -68.26
CA ALA A 609 38.97 -46.68 -67.23
C ALA A 609 39.19 -46.10 -65.82
N CYS A 610 40.08 -45.12 -65.62
CA CYS A 610 40.27 -44.45 -64.33
C CYS A 610 39.02 -43.67 -63.88
N VAL A 611 38.30 -43.03 -64.79
CA VAL A 611 37.03 -42.35 -64.49
C VAL A 611 35.95 -43.37 -64.12
N LEU A 612 35.88 -44.51 -64.82
CA LEU A 612 34.97 -45.60 -64.47
C LEU A 612 35.31 -46.25 -63.11
N THR A 613 36.59 -46.47 -62.78
CA THR A 613 36.96 -47.02 -61.47
C THR A 613 36.70 -46.03 -60.33
N LEU A 614 36.90 -44.72 -60.53
CA LEU A 614 36.50 -43.69 -59.58
C LEU A 614 34.98 -43.64 -59.39
N LEU A 615 34.19 -43.73 -60.46
CA LEU A 615 32.72 -43.81 -60.37
C LEU A 615 32.25 -45.05 -59.58
N VAL A 616 32.87 -46.21 -59.82
CA VAL A 616 32.60 -47.45 -59.05
C VAL A 616 33.03 -47.30 -57.59
N LEU A 617 34.17 -46.65 -57.30
CA LEU A 617 34.62 -46.39 -55.93
C LEU A 617 33.65 -45.44 -55.19
N VAL A 618 33.19 -44.38 -55.84
CA VAL A 618 32.20 -43.44 -55.29
C VAL A 618 30.85 -44.15 -55.05
N LEU A 619 30.40 -44.99 -55.98
CA LEU A 619 29.21 -45.84 -55.79
C LEU A 619 29.39 -46.85 -54.63
N LEU A 620 30.58 -47.41 -54.44
CA LEU A 620 30.91 -48.25 -53.28
C LEU A 620 30.86 -47.47 -51.97
N ILE A 621 31.44 -46.27 -51.91
CA ILE A 621 31.40 -45.41 -50.73
C ILE A 621 29.95 -44.99 -50.39
N VAL A 622 29.14 -44.66 -51.40
CA VAL A 622 27.72 -44.30 -51.22
C VAL A 622 26.89 -45.51 -50.76
N THR A 623 27.12 -46.70 -51.32
CA THR A 623 26.40 -47.91 -50.90
C THR A 623 26.85 -48.44 -49.53
N MET A 624 28.11 -48.29 -49.15
CA MET A 624 28.60 -48.58 -47.80
C MET A 624 28.02 -47.58 -46.78
N ARG A 625 27.97 -46.28 -47.10
CA ARG A 625 27.31 -45.27 -46.24
C ARG A 625 25.80 -45.51 -46.09
N ARG A 626 25.15 -46.15 -47.05
CA ARG A 626 23.72 -46.57 -46.94
C ARG A 626 23.50 -47.85 -46.12
N ARG A 627 24.54 -48.59 -45.71
CA ARG A 627 24.43 -49.81 -44.88
C ARG A 627 24.75 -49.62 -43.39
N LYS A 628 24.97 -48.38 -42.93
CA LYS A 628 25.10 -48.04 -41.51
C LYS A 628 24.27 -46.82 -41.13
N LYS A 629 22.97 -47.01 -40.98
CA LYS A 629 22.08 -46.13 -40.20
C LYS A 629 20.97 -46.96 -39.56
N GLU A 630 21.06 -47.11 -38.25
CA GLU A 630 19.95 -47.27 -37.29
C GLU A 630 20.53 -46.97 -35.89
N PRO A 631 19.71 -46.56 -34.90
CA PRO A 631 19.76 -45.15 -34.52
C PRO A 631 20.07 -44.94 -33.04
N LEU A 632 20.50 -43.72 -32.70
CA LEU A 632 20.50 -43.25 -31.32
C LEU A 632 19.86 -41.86 -31.22
N ILE A 633 19.12 -41.71 -30.12
CA ILE A 633 18.21 -40.64 -29.72
C ILE A 633 19.00 -39.39 -29.28
N PHE A 634 18.25 -38.32 -29.03
CA PHE A 634 18.54 -36.99 -28.44
C PHE A 634 18.33 -35.89 -29.49
N ASP A 635 17.23 -35.15 -29.49
CA ASP A 635 16.56 -34.36 -28.41
C ASP A 635 17.31 -33.05 -28.11
N GLU A 636 16.56 -32.03 -27.70
CA GLU A 636 16.70 -30.64 -28.13
C GLU A 636 17.93 -29.88 -27.57
N GLU A 637 18.54 -29.03 -28.41
CA GLU A 637 18.55 -27.56 -28.24
C GLU A 637 19.74 -26.85 -28.96
N ARG A 638 19.47 -25.60 -29.39
CA ARG A 638 20.42 -24.57 -29.87
C ARG A 638 21.09 -24.80 -31.23
N ASP A 639 20.35 -24.46 -32.29
CA ASP A 639 20.94 -23.83 -33.47
C ASP A 639 20.90 -22.29 -33.31
N ILE A 640 21.89 -21.58 -33.85
CA ILE A 640 22.03 -20.13 -33.70
C ILE A 640 22.46 -19.52 -35.04
N ARG A 641 21.85 -18.38 -35.40
CA ARG A 641 21.96 -17.68 -36.70
C ARG A 641 21.04 -18.36 -37.75
N GLU A 642 20.49 -17.68 -38.74
CA GLU A 642 20.79 -16.34 -39.30
C GLU A 642 19.52 -15.50 -39.45
N ASN A 643 19.65 -14.17 -39.43
CA ASN A 643 18.54 -13.26 -39.72
C ASN A 643 18.99 -12.12 -40.65
N ILE A 644 19.06 -12.40 -41.95
CA ILE A 644 19.27 -11.41 -43.02
C ILE A 644 18.33 -11.72 -44.18
N VAL A 645 17.21 -11.01 -44.26
CA VAL A 645 16.47 -10.79 -45.52
C VAL A 645 16.08 -9.31 -45.56
N ARG A 646 16.24 -8.67 -46.72
CA ARG A 646 15.82 -7.28 -46.96
C ARG A 646 14.39 -7.23 -47.48
N TYR A 647 13.77 -6.06 -47.30
CA TYR A 647 12.57 -5.65 -48.01
C TYR A 647 12.68 -5.89 -49.52
N ASP A 648 11.57 -6.28 -50.17
CA ASP A 648 10.78 -5.33 -50.96
C ASP A 648 9.37 -5.88 -51.28
N ASP A 649 8.45 -4.91 -51.44
CA ASP A 649 7.14 -4.94 -52.12
C ASP A 649 5.90 -5.71 -51.60
N GLU A 650 4.74 -5.11 -51.93
CA GLU A 650 3.33 -5.53 -51.75
C GLU A 650 2.84 -5.67 -50.28
N GLY A 651 2.10 -4.72 -49.68
CA GLY A 651 1.49 -3.50 -50.21
C GLY A 651 0.02 -3.68 -50.57
N GLY A 652 -0.89 -3.17 -49.72
CA GLY A 652 -2.35 -3.16 -49.95
C GLY A 652 -3.08 -4.25 -49.18
N GLY A 653 -3.90 -3.85 -48.20
CA GLY A 653 -4.71 -4.77 -47.40
C GLY A 653 -6.21 -4.65 -47.70
N GLU A 654 -6.86 -5.80 -47.69
CA GLU A 654 -8.29 -6.11 -47.59
C GLU A 654 -8.34 -7.39 -46.72
N GLU A 655 -9.33 -7.71 -45.89
CA GLU A 655 -10.60 -7.07 -45.51
C GLU A 655 -11.04 -7.62 -44.12
N ASP A 656 -12.23 -7.22 -43.66
CA ASP A 656 -13.08 -7.89 -42.65
C ASP A 656 -12.71 -7.90 -41.14
N THR A 657 -13.52 -7.10 -40.41
CA THR A 657 -14.36 -7.44 -39.22
C THR A 657 -13.92 -8.60 -38.31
N GLU A 658 -13.86 -8.44 -36.98
CA GLU A 658 -15.03 -8.20 -36.09
C GLU A 658 -14.61 -7.39 -34.83
N ALA A 659 -15.35 -6.33 -34.47
CA ALA A 659 -16.34 -6.28 -33.37
C ALA A 659 -15.75 -6.34 -31.93
N PHE A 660 -16.00 -5.26 -31.18
CA PHE A 660 -15.54 -5.01 -29.80
C PHE A 660 -16.30 -5.85 -28.75
N ASP A 661 -15.65 -6.10 -27.59
CA ASP A 661 -16.26 -5.67 -26.32
C ASP A 661 -15.26 -5.47 -25.14
N MET A 662 -15.74 -4.71 -24.15
CA MET A 662 -15.36 -4.67 -22.73
C MET A 662 -13.92 -4.36 -22.30
N ALA A 663 -13.73 -3.05 -22.07
CA ALA A 663 -13.53 -2.48 -20.73
C ALA A 663 -12.38 -2.98 -19.82
N ALA A 664 -11.50 -2.01 -19.53
CA ALA A 664 -10.77 -1.83 -18.28
C ALA A 664 -9.75 -2.90 -17.86
N LEU A 665 -8.48 -2.50 -17.91
CA LEU A 665 -7.68 -2.41 -16.68
C LEU A 665 -6.57 -1.35 -16.81
N ARG A 666 -6.33 -0.63 -15.71
CA ARG A 666 -5.15 0.23 -15.47
C ARG A 666 -3.88 -0.65 -15.63
N ASN A 667 -2.73 -0.14 -16.06
CA ASN A 667 -1.88 0.67 -15.17
C ASN A 667 -0.63 1.28 -15.83
N LEU A 668 -0.16 2.36 -15.19
CA LEU A 668 1.24 2.77 -14.99
C LEU A 668 2.14 3.17 -16.19
N ASN A 669 2.51 4.47 -16.14
CA ASN A 669 3.87 5.00 -16.20
C ASN A 669 4.86 4.50 -17.26
N ILE A 670 5.40 5.43 -18.04
CA ILE A 670 6.86 5.59 -18.23
C ILE A 670 7.20 7.07 -18.42
N MET A 671 8.27 7.53 -17.76
CA MET A 671 8.82 8.88 -17.89
C MET A 671 9.66 9.02 -19.18
N ARG A 672 9.65 10.21 -19.80
CA ARG A 672 10.84 11.08 -19.90
C ARG A 672 10.58 12.39 -20.67
N ASP A 673 10.64 13.48 -19.90
CA ASP A 673 11.35 14.74 -20.18
C ASP A 673 11.92 14.99 -21.60
N THR A 674 11.62 16.15 -22.21
CA THR A 674 12.66 17.18 -22.52
C THR A 674 12.12 18.51 -23.09
N LYS A 675 12.49 19.60 -22.39
CA LYS A 675 13.02 20.89 -22.92
C LYS A 675 12.19 21.86 -23.82
N THR A 676 11.83 22.98 -23.18
CA THR A 676 12.19 24.39 -23.52
C THR A 676 11.47 25.24 -24.60
N ARG A 677 11.31 26.54 -24.24
CA ARG A 677 11.08 27.75 -25.09
C ARG A 677 9.67 27.90 -25.73
N ARG A 678 9.10 29.10 -25.94
CA ARG A 678 9.46 30.51 -25.58
C ARG A 678 8.23 31.43 -25.69
N ASP A 679 8.30 32.57 -24.99
CA ASP A 679 7.82 33.92 -25.32
C ASP A 679 6.56 34.12 -26.19
N VAL A 680 5.58 34.91 -25.71
CA VAL A 680 5.40 36.35 -26.05
C VAL A 680 4.14 36.90 -25.35
N THR A 681 4.21 38.18 -24.92
CA THR A 681 3.15 38.96 -24.25
C THR A 681 2.04 39.43 -25.21
N PRO A 682 0.99 40.11 -24.70
CA PRO A 682 1.04 41.56 -24.86
C PRO A 682 0.75 42.34 -23.58
N GLU A 683 1.42 43.49 -23.46
CA GLU A 683 1.17 44.52 -22.46
C GLU A 683 -0.04 45.38 -22.86
N ILE A 684 -0.81 45.88 -21.89
CA ILE A 684 -1.32 47.26 -21.95
C ILE A 684 -1.04 47.97 -20.60
N GLN A 685 0.01 48.79 -20.64
CA GLN A 685 0.31 49.90 -19.74
C GLN A 685 -0.62 51.11 -20.08
N PHE A 686 -0.85 52.18 -19.31
CA PHE A 686 -0.44 52.71 -17.99
C PHE A 686 -1.57 53.64 -17.50
N LEU A 687 -1.62 53.97 -16.20
CA LEU A 687 -1.53 55.37 -15.72
C LEU A 687 -1.37 55.41 -14.19
N SER A 688 -0.75 56.47 -13.68
CA SER A 688 -0.08 56.43 -12.37
C SER A 688 -0.33 57.64 -11.47
N ARG A 689 -0.51 57.34 -10.17
CA ARG A 689 -0.39 58.25 -9.00
C ARG A 689 -1.49 59.35 -8.86
N PRO A 690 -1.75 59.89 -7.64
CA PRO A 690 -0.76 60.32 -6.65
C PRO A 690 -0.83 59.69 -5.25
N THR A 691 0.33 59.70 -4.58
CA THR A 691 0.47 59.53 -3.12
C THR A 691 0.10 60.81 -2.38
N PHE A 692 -0.59 60.71 -1.24
CA PHE A 692 -0.69 61.80 -0.26
C PHE A 692 -0.27 61.35 1.16
N LYS A 693 0.15 62.32 1.98
CA LYS A 693 0.81 62.10 3.27
C LYS A 693 -0.16 62.04 4.46
N SER A 694 0.33 61.45 5.54
CA SER A 694 -0.20 61.40 6.91
C SER A 694 -0.57 62.77 7.53
N ILE A 695 -1.68 62.81 8.26
CA ILE A 695 -2.02 63.77 9.34
C ILE A 695 -2.72 62.97 10.48
N PRO A 696 -2.54 63.30 11.77
CA PRO A 696 -2.88 62.38 12.87
C PRO A 696 -4.22 62.67 13.60
N ASP A 697 -4.57 61.70 14.46
CA ASP A 697 -5.44 61.76 15.65
C ASP A 697 -6.92 62.20 15.55
N ASN A 698 -7.76 61.17 15.74
CA ASN A 698 -8.95 61.14 16.61
C ASN A 698 -10.28 61.79 16.18
N VAL A 699 -11.34 61.23 16.78
CA VAL A 699 -12.75 61.64 16.86
C VAL A 699 -13.67 61.37 15.62
N ILE A 700 -14.89 60.90 15.93
CA ILE A 700 -16.14 60.87 15.12
C ILE A 700 -16.25 59.86 13.95
N PHE A 701 -16.40 58.56 14.27
CA PHE A 701 -17.11 57.59 13.38
C PHE A 701 -18.42 57.05 14.01
N ARG A 702 -18.56 57.12 15.34
CA ARG A 702 -19.73 56.61 16.09
C ARG A 702 -20.97 57.49 15.96
N GLU A 703 -20.77 58.78 15.73
CA GLU A 703 -21.84 59.79 15.68
C GLU A 703 -22.59 59.74 14.32
N PHE A 704 -21.86 59.51 13.22
CA PHE A 704 -22.42 59.32 11.88
C PHE A 704 -23.41 58.14 11.79
N ILE A 705 -23.13 57.03 12.47
CA ILE A 705 -24.02 55.85 12.50
C ILE A 705 -25.24 56.11 13.39
N TRP A 706 -25.08 56.84 14.50
CA TRP A 706 -26.19 57.19 15.39
C TRP A 706 -27.16 58.21 14.77
N GLU A 707 -26.66 59.13 13.94
CA GLU A 707 -27.49 60.11 13.24
C GLU A 707 -28.38 59.42 12.19
N ARG A 708 -27.82 58.48 11.42
CA ARG A 708 -28.56 57.67 10.42
C ARG A 708 -29.58 56.70 11.03
N LEU A 709 -29.31 56.12 12.19
CA LEU A 709 -30.27 55.23 12.87
C LEU A 709 -31.50 56.02 13.36
N LYS A 710 -31.28 57.25 13.83
CA LYS A 710 -32.30 58.14 14.39
C LYS A 710 -33.20 58.79 13.34
N GLU A 711 -32.78 58.81 12.07
CA GLU A 711 -33.64 59.21 10.94
C GLU A 711 -34.62 58.09 10.52
N ALA A 712 -34.37 56.82 10.86
CA ALA A 712 -35.22 55.68 10.48
C ALA A 712 -36.38 55.42 11.46
N ASP A 713 -36.18 55.62 12.77
CA ASP A 713 -37.20 55.38 13.81
C ASP A 713 -38.34 56.43 13.84
N VAL A 714 -38.34 57.41 12.93
CA VAL A 714 -39.28 58.55 12.91
C VAL A 714 -40.09 58.62 11.60
N ASP A 715 -40.02 57.58 10.75
CA ASP A 715 -40.84 57.50 9.53
C ASP A 715 -42.34 57.29 9.87
N PRO A 716 -43.25 58.22 9.55
CA PRO A 716 -44.67 58.08 9.84
C PRO A 716 -45.41 57.07 8.95
N CYS A 717 -44.73 56.45 7.97
CA CYS A 717 -45.34 55.53 7.00
C CYS A 717 -45.07 54.03 7.27
N ALA A 718 -44.41 53.68 8.38
CA ALA A 718 -44.15 52.28 8.73
C ALA A 718 -45.43 51.56 9.26
N PRO A 719 -45.83 50.40 8.71
CA PRO A 719 -46.98 49.62 9.20
C PRO A 719 -46.64 48.84 10.49
N PRO A 720 -47.62 48.55 11.36
CA PRO A 720 -47.39 47.86 12.62
C PRO A 720 -47.12 46.35 12.43
N TYR A 721 -46.25 45.80 13.27
CA TYR A 721 -45.94 44.37 13.29
C TYR A 721 -47.03 43.53 13.96
N ASP A 722 -47.44 42.46 13.28
CA ASP A 722 -48.37 41.44 13.80
C ASP A 722 -47.63 40.28 14.46
N SER A 723 -48.26 39.63 15.43
CA SER A 723 -47.58 38.72 16.37
C SER A 723 -47.89 37.24 16.13
N LEU A 724 -46.83 36.49 15.81
CA LEU A 724 -46.58 35.09 16.18
C LEU A 724 -47.73 34.07 16.04
N GLN A 725 -47.60 33.17 15.06
CA GLN A 725 -47.92 31.76 15.28
C GLN A 725 -46.97 30.81 14.52
N THR A 726 -46.72 29.67 15.14
CA THR A 726 -45.84 28.58 14.68
C THR A 726 -46.52 27.69 13.65
N TYR A 727 -45.76 27.11 12.71
CA TYR A 727 -45.53 25.66 12.60
C TYR A 727 -44.41 25.37 11.57
N ALA A 728 -44.05 24.08 11.43
CA ALA A 728 -42.74 23.65 10.95
C ALA A 728 -42.64 23.31 9.45
N PHE A 729 -41.42 22.93 9.06
CA PHE A 729 -41.05 21.89 8.07
C PHE A 729 -40.49 22.36 6.71
N GLU A 730 -39.52 21.55 6.23
CA GLU A 730 -38.83 21.51 4.93
C GLU A 730 -38.46 22.83 4.20
N GLY A 731 -37.16 23.05 3.99
CA GLY A 731 -36.64 24.20 3.24
C GLY A 731 -36.28 23.88 1.79
N ASN A 732 -35.87 24.89 1.02
CA ASN A 732 -34.91 24.69 -0.08
C ASN A 732 -34.24 26.01 -0.58
N GLY A 733 -32.93 25.97 -0.86
CA GLY A 733 -32.13 27.00 -1.58
C GLY A 733 -31.99 28.39 -0.88
N SER A 734 -31.03 29.26 -1.22
CA SER A 734 -29.81 29.21 -2.04
C SER A 734 -29.02 30.54 -1.78
N VAL A 735 -27.78 30.84 -2.21
CA VAL A 735 -26.82 30.26 -3.17
C VAL A 735 -25.39 30.49 -2.64
N ALA A 736 -24.45 29.56 -2.86
CA ALA A 736 -22.99 29.82 -2.90
C ALA A 736 -22.28 28.71 -3.69
N GLU A 737 -21.34 29.07 -4.57
CA GLU A 737 -20.76 28.17 -5.58
C GLU A 737 -19.62 27.28 -5.07
N SER A 738 -19.36 26.21 -5.82
CA SER A 738 -18.43 25.12 -5.49
C SER A 738 -16.97 25.55 -5.28
N LEU A 739 -16.34 25.00 -4.24
CA LEU A 739 -14.89 24.87 -4.14
C LEU A 739 -14.49 23.41 -4.40
N SER A 740 -13.88 23.14 -5.56
CA SER A 740 -13.27 21.84 -5.89
C SER A 740 -12.24 21.97 -7.00
N SER A 741 -10.98 22.21 -6.61
CA SER A 741 -9.78 21.61 -7.21
C SER A 741 -8.53 22.27 -6.62
N LEU A 742 -7.64 21.47 -6.02
CA LEU A 742 -6.21 21.71 -6.03
C LEU A 742 -5.47 20.44 -5.55
N ASP A 743 -4.89 19.72 -6.51
CA ASP A 743 -3.73 18.88 -6.24
C ASP A 743 -2.53 19.77 -5.91
N SER A 744 -1.75 19.46 -4.87
CA SER A 744 -0.30 19.27 -4.99
C SER A 744 0.42 19.06 -3.64
N ILE A 745 1.01 17.88 -3.49
CA ILE A 745 2.36 17.59 -2.96
C ILE A 745 3.18 18.81 -2.44
N SER A 746 3.53 18.86 -1.15
CA SER A 746 4.93 18.79 -0.63
C SER A 746 5.14 19.31 0.81
N SER A 747 6.04 18.61 1.52
CA SER A 747 6.98 19.07 2.58
C SER A 747 6.53 19.87 3.81
N ASN A 748 6.96 19.35 4.98
CA ASN A 748 7.13 19.99 6.28
C ASN A 748 7.21 21.53 6.29
N SER A 749 6.30 22.15 7.05
CA SER A 749 6.60 23.33 7.87
C SER A 749 5.59 23.42 9.02
N ASP A 750 6.01 23.98 10.15
CA ASP A 750 5.27 23.94 11.41
C ASP A 750 3.95 24.71 11.34
N GLN A 751 2.88 24.11 11.87
CA GLN A 751 1.58 24.75 11.94
C GLN A 751 1.54 25.73 13.13
N ASN A 752 1.64 27.03 12.85
CA ASN A 752 1.42 28.07 13.85
C ASN A 752 -0.08 28.35 14.04
N TYR A 753 -0.56 28.25 15.28
CA TYR A 753 -1.96 28.39 15.69
C TYR A 753 -2.32 29.75 16.33
N ASP A 754 -1.37 30.70 16.43
CA ASP A 754 -1.54 32.00 17.11
C ASP A 754 -2.79 32.79 16.66
N TYR A 755 -3.17 32.68 15.38
CA TYR A 755 -4.30 33.39 14.77
C TYR A 755 -5.67 33.03 15.38
N LEU A 756 -5.80 31.90 16.09
CA LEU A 756 -7.04 31.49 16.75
C LEU A 756 -7.41 32.42 17.92
N SER A 757 -6.44 33.17 18.45
CA SER A 757 -6.67 34.14 19.53
C SER A 757 -7.43 35.39 19.07
N ASP A 758 -7.27 35.79 17.80
CA ASP A 758 -7.90 36.98 17.21
C ASP A 758 -9.39 36.79 16.88
N TRP A 759 -9.88 35.55 16.85
CA TRP A 759 -11.26 35.21 16.45
C TRP A 759 -12.28 35.46 17.58
N GLY A 760 -11.83 36.00 18.72
CA GLY A 760 -12.67 36.46 19.81
C GLY A 760 -12.84 35.47 20.96
N PRO A 761 -13.46 35.90 22.07
CA PRO A 761 -13.31 35.26 23.39
C PRO A 761 -13.88 33.84 23.50
N ARG A 762 -14.68 33.37 22.53
CA ARG A 762 -15.19 31.98 22.50
C ARG A 762 -14.15 30.98 21.98
N PHE A 763 -13.20 31.41 21.15
CA PHE A 763 -12.15 30.57 20.57
C PHE A 763 -10.86 30.56 21.38
N LYS A 764 -10.77 31.41 22.41
CA LYS A 764 -9.63 31.49 23.33
C LYS A 764 -9.25 30.13 23.92
N ARG A 765 -10.24 29.31 24.31
CA ARG A 765 -10.04 27.95 24.84
C ARG A 765 -9.50 26.93 23.82
N LEU A 766 -9.60 27.23 22.52
CA LEU A 766 -9.01 26.45 21.43
C LEU A 766 -7.57 26.91 21.16
N ALA A 767 -7.34 28.23 21.16
CA ALA A 767 -5.99 28.79 21.09
C ALA A 767 -5.11 28.32 22.25
N ASP A 768 -5.64 28.33 23.48
CA ASP A 768 -4.97 27.81 24.70
C ASP A 768 -4.66 26.29 24.63
N MET A 769 -5.25 25.55 23.69
CA MET A 769 -5.13 24.08 23.56
C MET A 769 -4.14 23.64 22.45
N TYR A 770 -3.88 24.52 21.48
CA TYR A 770 -2.99 24.24 20.34
C TYR A 770 -1.80 25.22 20.20
N GLY A 771 -1.76 26.29 21.00
CA GLY A 771 -0.61 27.19 21.08
C GLY A 771 0.53 26.63 21.95
N THR A 772 1.66 26.31 21.33
CA THR A 772 2.88 25.84 22.01
C THR A 772 3.64 26.99 22.65
N GLY A 773 3.50 27.15 23.97
CA GLY A 773 4.23 28.18 24.73
C GLY A 773 5.67 27.76 25.12
N PRO A 774 6.66 28.67 25.03
CA PRO A 774 7.96 28.52 25.69
C PRO A 774 8.11 29.42 26.94
N ASP A 775 8.63 28.83 28.03
CA ASP A 775 9.43 29.44 29.13
C ASP A 775 8.81 30.59 29.98
N CYS A 776 8.89 30.67 31.33
CA CYS A 776 10.00 30.28 32.21
C CYS A 776 9.66 30.49 33.74
N LEU A 777 10.27 29.66 34.61
CA LEU A 777 10.88 29.93 35.94
C LEU A 777 10.15 30.63 37.15
N TYR A 778 10.56 30.16 38.34
CA TYR A 778 10.47 30.75 39.71
C TYR A 778 9.13 30.77 40.48
N SER A 779 8.88 29.70 41.26
CA SER A 779 8.72 29.76 42.73
C SER A 779 8.86 28.38 43.38
#